data_AF-A0A925LJQ4-F1
#
_entry.id   AF-A0A925LJQ4-F1
#
_cell.length_a   1.000
_cell.length_b   1.000
_cell.length_c   1.000
_cell.angle_alpha   90.00
_cell.angle_beta   90.00
_cell.angle_gamma   90.00
#
_symmetry.space_group_name_H-M   'P 1'
#
loop_
_entity.id
_entity.type
_entity.pdbx_description
1 polymer ?
#
loop_
_entity_poly.entity_id
_entity_poly.type
_entity_poly.pdbx_seq_one_letter_code
_entity_poly.pdbx_strand_id
1 'polypeptide(L)'
;NDEGEEGVVSLETMLRGTCDKKRLLDLVENFVLFADTQGGTQKLLAKNHQFLGVNSAVAAVGNIRENQGRLGVFWHTQGSGKSYSMVFFAQKVLRSLPGNWTFLIVTDRQELDGQIYKNFAGCGVVTEEEKRIHARSGEHLRELLQEDHRYVFTLIQKFRTDKGAAYPLLSERSDIIVITDEAHRSQYDIFALNMRNALPNAAFIGFTGTPLMAGEELTRKVFGDYVSIYNFRQSVDDGATVPLFYENRIPELQLTNENLNEEMEALLEEAELDEAQERRLEREFAREYHLITRDERLERVAQDVVSHFLGRGQMGKGMFIAIDKLTAVRMFEKVRAYWQREILHLEDELSVAPVETHCNASLPTNASLRNVTIREKLEFMRKADMAVVVSQSQNELELFREKGIDFKPHRLRMIREDLEKKFKNPDDPFCLVFVCAMWITGFDVPSCNTIYLDKPMKNHTLMQTIARANRVFRDKVNGVIVDYVGVFRNLQKALAVYGTGSGGGAGEGECPVQAKAFLVAKLREKIAETEEFCRLRGSDLHVIQAASGFDLVKLLDDAVEGILVSVESKRTFLALAALVNRLFKAILPDPAAGEFGSLRKLITVIAEKICSLDPEVDISEVMAKVETLLDDSVAAEAYVIANADKPVWERQHDLSKIDFEALRKRFEGGRKRTEIERLRAALELKVRELATLNRTRLDYLERFQRLIAAYNSGAYNVEAMFAELMRFAEALNAEERRHMTENLTEEELALFDLLTKPEMELTVQDRDQVKQGAKTLLERLKQEKLVIDWRKREQTRAAVRQMIEMALDEFLPRTYIKEIYEQKCERVYQHVYDAYAGQGRSVYGQQFNKSCQEV
;
A
#
# COMPACT_ATOMS: atom_id res chain seq x y z
N ASN A 1 -9.60 18.00 19.50
CA ASN A 1 -9.45 16.78 18.68
C ASN A 1 -10.82 16.19 18.42
N ASP A 2 -11.63 16.89 17.63
CA ASP A 2 -12.82 16.35 16.99
C ASP A 2 -12.51 16.05 15.51
N GLU A 3 -13.48 15.52 14.76
CA GLU A 3 -13.35 15.21 13.33
C GLU A 3 -13.24 16.47 12.44
N GLY A 4 -13.42 17.69 13.00
CA GLY A 4 -13.43 18.96 12.27
C GLY A 4 -12.11 19.74 12.33
N GLU A 5 -11.15 19.33 13.15
CA GLU A 5 -9.85 20.00 13.27
C GLU A 5 -8.91 19.72 12.07
N GLU A 6 -8.26 20.77 11.58
CA GLU A 6 -7.26 20.69 10.51
C GLU A 6 -6.05 19.85 10.98
N GLY A 7 -5.69 18.83 10.20
CA GLY A 7 -4.72 17.78 10.55
C GLY A 7 -3.27 18.27 10.66
N VAL A 8 -2.95 19.12 11.63
CA VAL A 8 -1.56 19.48 11.95
C VAL A 8 -0.98 18.43 12.89
N VAL A 9 -0.36 17.41 12.30
CA VAL A 9 0.29 16.28 13.01
C VAL A 9 1.64 16.73 13.58
N SER A 10 1.62 17.72 14.47
CA SER A 10 2.78 17.97 15.31
C SER A 10 3.00 16.75 16.24
N LEU A 11 4.25 16.44 16.56
CA LEU A 11 4.57 15.37 17.52
C LEU A 11 3.85 15.58 18.85
N GLU A 12 3.69 16.83 19.28
CA GLU A 12 2.95 17.20 20.48
C GLU A 12 1.45 16.84 20.37
N THR A 13 0.80 17.14 19.24
CA THR A 13 -0.61 16.79 18.98
C THR A 13 -0.80 15.27 19.02
N MET A 14 0.13 14.51 18.42
CA MET A 14 0.09 13.05 18.44
C MET A 14 0.21 12.52 19.88
N LEU A 15 1.19 13.00 20.64
CA LEU A 15 1.43 12.54 22.02
C LEU A 15 0.25 12.89 22.93
N ARG A 16 -0.25 14.14 22.91
CA ARG A 16 -1.42 14.54 23.72
C ARG A 16 -2.71 13.86 23.26
N GLY A 17 -2.85 13.62 21.96
CA GLY A 17 -4.00 12.95 21.36
C GLY A 17 -4.11 11.49 21.76
N THR A 18 -2.99 10.74 21.71
CA THR A 18 -2.95 9.28 21.88
C THR A 18 -2.51 8.82 23.26
N CYS A 19 -1.60 9.54 23.93
CA CYS A 19 -1.03 9.15 25.22
C CYS A 19 -1.76 9.71 26.43
N ASP A 20 -2.87 10.43 26.26
CA ASP A 20 -3.77 10.70 27.38
C ASP A 20 -4.20 9.36 28.02
N LYS A 21 -4.12 9.25 29.34
CA LYS A 21 -4.32 7.98 30.05
C LYS A 21 -5.66 7.32 29.70
N LYS A 22 -6.74 8.10 29.57
CA LYS A 22 -8.07 7.54 29.27
C LYS A 22 -8.13 7.05 27.83
N ARG A 23 -7.62 7.85 26.89
CA ARG A 23 -7.62 7.50 25.45
C ARG A 23 -6.70 6.32 25.15
N LEU A 24 -5.52 6.26 25.75
CA LEU A 24 -4.58 5.18 25.56
C LEU A 24 -5.15 3.84 26.05
N LEU A 25 -5.75 3.84 27.24
CA LEU A 25 -6.40 2.64 27.78
C LEU A 25 -7.58 2.22 26.91
N ASP A 26 -8.40 3.18 26.48
CA ASP A 26 -9.53 2.89 25.59
C ASP A 26 -9.08 2.32 24.24
N LEU A 27 -8.00 2.86 23.65
CA LEU A 27 -7.40 2.34 22.43
C LEU A 27 -6.97 0.88 22.58
N VAL A 28 -6.26 0.57 23.67
CA VAL A 28 -5.75 -0.78 23.95
C VAL A 28 -6.89 -1.76 24.26
N GLU A 29 -7.86 -1.33 25.04
CA GLU A 29 -8.95 -2.19 25.50
C GLU A 29 -9.97 -2.44 24.39
N ASN A 30 -10.45 -1.38 23.73
CA ASN A 30 -11.64 -1.43 22.86
C ASN A 30 -11.36 -1.27 21.37
N PHE A 31 -10.16 -0.84 20.97
CA PHE A 31 -9.86 -0.51 19.57
C PHE A 31 -8.72 -1.35 18.96
N VAL A 32 -8.45 -2.51 19.54
CA VAL A 32 -7.57 -3.54 18.99
C VAL A 32 -8.39 -4.80 18.70
N LEU A 33 -8.34 -5.29 17.45
CA LEU A 33 -8.94 -6.56 17.04
C LEU A 33 -7.86 -7.50 16.52
N PHE A 34 -8.10 -8.80 16.64
CA PHE A 34 -7.31 -9.83 16.00
C PHE A 34 -8.21 -10.53 14.99
N ALA A 35 -7.91 -10.39 13.70
CA ALA A 35 -8.70 -10.94 12.62
C ALA A 35 -7.96 -12.10 11.96
N ASP A 36 -8.57 -13.29 11.99
CA ASP A 36 -8.06 -14.45 11.27
C ASP A 36 -8.36 -14.33 9.78
N THR A 37 -7.29 -14.25 8.98
CA THR A 37 -7.36 -14.18 7.52
C THR A 37 -6.66 -15.38 6.88
N GLN A 38 -6.82 -15.58 5.57
CA GLN A 38 -6.13 -16.66 4.85
C GLN A 38 -4.60 -16.59 4.96
N GLY A 39 -4.02 -15.42 5.27
CA GLY A 39 -2.59 -15.22 5.50
C GLY A 39 -2.14 -15.30 6.97
N GLY A 40 -3.03 -15.73 7.88
CA GLY A 40 -2.79 -15.79 9.32
C GLY A 40 -3.54 -14.71 10.11
N THR A 41 -3.38 -14.73 11.44
CA THR A 41 -3.98 -13.76 12.36
C THR A 41 -3.33 -12.39 12.21
N GLN A 42 -4.12 -11.38 11.88
CA GLN A 42 -3.67 -9.99 11.78
C GLN A 42 -4.14 -9.19 12.98
N LYS A 43 -3.24 -8.40 13.58
CA LYS A 43 -3.61 -7.41 14.60
C LYS A 43 -4.04 -6.11 13.93
N LEU A 44 -5.28 -5.71 14.13
CA LEU A 44 -5.87 -4.49 13.60
C LEU A 44 -6.00 -3.45 14.72
N LEU A 45 -5.58 -2.23 14.45
CA LEU A 45 -5.78 -1.06 15.33
C LEU A 45 -6.73 -0.10 14.63
N ALA A 46 -7.67 0.47 15.36
CA ALA A 46 -8.60 1.45 14.80
C ALA A 46 -7.88 2.71 14.30
N LYS A 47 -8.35 3.25 13.18
CA LYS A 47 -7.95 4.56 12.67
C LYS A 47 -8.65 5.69 13.44
N ASN A 48 -8.16 6.92 13.29
CA ASN A 48 -8.66 8.08 14.03
C ASN A 48 -10.18 8.28 13.89
N HIS A 49 -10.70 8.29 12.65
CA HIS A 49 -12.13 8.41 12.38
C HIS A 49 -12.96 7.27 12.99
N GLN A 50 -12.41 6.05 13.07
CA GLN A 50 -13.10 4.93 13.71
C GLN A 50 -13.14 5.11 15.22
N PHE A 51 -12.04 5.56 15.84
CA PHE A 51 -11.98 5.84 17.27
C PHE A 51 -12.95 6.95 17.68
N LEU A 52 -12.94 8.08 16.97
CA LEU A 52 -13.81 9.22 17.24
C LEU A 52 -15.27 8.85 17.00
N GLY A 53 -15.58 8.33 15.81
CA GLY A 53 -16.96 8.01 15.45
C GLY A 53 -17.60 6.95 16.35
N VAL A 54 -16.88 5.87 16.68
CA VAL A 54 -17.41 4.82 17.55
C VAL A 54 -17.65 5.36 18.96
N ASN A 55 -16.76 6.22 19.47
CA ASN A 55 -16.97 6.86 20.76
C ASN A 55 -18.20 7.77 20.79
N SER A 56 -18.44 8.54 19.72
CA SER A 56 -19.66 9.33 19.56
C SER A 56 -20.91 8.44 19.52
N ALA A 57 -20.86 7.32 18.79
CA ALA A 57 -21.97 6.36 18.74
C ALA A 57 -22.25 5.71 20.10
N VAL A 58 -21.23 5.31 20.86
CA VAL A 58 -21.39 4.76 22.21
C VAL A 58 -21.97 5.80 23.17
N ALA A 59 -21.55 7.06 23.05
CA ALA A 59 -22.15 8.15 23.83
C ALA A 59 -23.64 8.33 23.51
N ALA A 60 -24.05 8.18 22.25
CA ALA A 60 -25.46 8.19 21.85
C ALA A 60 -26.27 7.04 22.47
N VAL A 61 -25.66 5.85 22.64
CA VAL A 61 -26.30 4.74 23.38
C VAL A 61 -26.48 5.09 24.85
N GLY A 62 -25.53 5.79 25.47
CA GLY A 62 -25.67 6.31 26.84
C GLY A 62 -26.90 7.22 27.03
N ASN A 63 -27.31 7.92 25.96
CA ASN A 63 -28.44 8.85 25.96
C ASN A 63 -29.70 8.28 25.25
N ILE A 64 -29.85 6.95 25.20
CA ILE A 64 -30.91 6.25 24.44
C ILE A 64 -32.34 6.73 24.74
N ARG A 65 -32.61 7.21 25.95
CA ARG A 65 -33.93 7.74 26.34
C ARG A 65 -34.19 9.12 25.77
N GLU A 66 -33.17 9.97 25.75
CA GLU A 66 -33.27 11.37 25.29
C GLU A 66 -33.39 11.43 23.76
N ASN A 67 -32.60 10.61 23.07
CA ASN A 67 -32.66 10.53 21.60
C ASN A 67 -33.80 9.63 21.08
N GLN A 68 -34.62 9.05 21.96
CA GLN A 68 -35.72 8.14 21.61
C GLN A 68 -35.24 6.93 20.79
N GLY A 69 -34.08 6.37 21.12
CA GLY A 69 -33.50 5.22 20.41
C GLY A 69 -32.94 5.55 19.02
N ARG A 70 -32.70 6.83 18.70
CA ARG A 70 -32.06 7.27 17.45
C ARG A 70 -30.59 7.57 17.72
N LEU A 71 -29.72 6.61 17.42
CA LEU A 71 -28.29 6.71 17.73
C LEU A 71 -27.50 7.54 16.71
N GLY A 72 -28.10 7.81 15.56
CA GLY A 72 -27.57 8.64 14.48
C GLY A 72 -27.11 7.86 13.25
N VAL A 73 -26.63 8.60 12.26
CA VAL A 73 -26.08 8.07 11.01
C VAL A 73 -24.55 8.18 11.02
N PHE A 74 -23.90 7.04 10.84
CA PHE A 74 -22.46 6.85 10.77
C PHE A 74 -22.02 6.85 9.30
N TRP A 75 -21.70 8.03 8.77
CA TRP A 75 -21.36 8.20 7.36
C TRP A 75 -19.86 8.19 7.15
N HIS A 76 -19.36 7.04 6.72
CA HIS A 76 -17.94 6.82 6.50
C HIS A 76 -17.73 6.28 5.09
N THR A 77 -16.89 6.97 4.31
CA THR A 77 -16.66 6.64 2.90
C THR A 77 -16.31 5.17 2.70
N GLN A 78 -16.63 4.64 1.52
CA GLN A 78 -16.42 3.24 1.23
C GLN A 78 -14.93 2.87 1.26
N GLY A 79 -14.59 1.86 2.07
CA GLY A 79 -13.22 1.44 2.31
C GLY A 79 -12.52 2.04 3.52
N SER A 80 -13.22 2.92 4.25
CA SER A 80 -12.79 3.45 5.54
C SER A 80 -12.71 2.41 6.67
N GLY A 81 -13.28 1.21 6.49
CA GLY A 81 -13.33 0.16 7.51
C GLY A 81 -14.64 0.10 8.32
N LYS A 82 -15.78 0.55 7.76
CA LYS A 82 -17.10 0.55 8.42
C LYS A 82 -17.45 -0.74 9.17
N SER A 83 -17.27 -1.90 8.54
CA SER A 83 -17.61 -3.18 9.17
C SER A 83 -16.79 -3.44 10.44
N TYR A 84 -15.53 -2.99 10.50
CA TYR A 84 -14.75 -3.05 11.74
C TYR A 84 -15.22 -2.01 12.77
N SER A 85 -15.68 -0.83 12.34
CA SER A 85 -16.32 0.15 13.23
C SER A 85 -17.57 -0.42 13.89
N MET A 86 -18.36 -1.25 13.19
CA MET A 86 -19.50 -1.97 13.79
C MET A 86 -19.04 -2.94 14.89
N VAL A 87 -17.94 -3.67 14.66
CA VAL A 87 -17.37 -4.60 15.66
C VAL A 87 -16.87 -3.83 16.88
N PHE A 88 -16.10 -2.76 16.69
CA PHE A 88 -15.63 -1.89 17.77
C PHE A 88 -16.79 -1.32 18.59
N PHE A 89 -17.83 -0.81 17.90
CA PHE A 89 -19.03 -0.29 18.52
C PHE A 89 -19.74 -1.34 19.38
N ALA A 90 -20.04 -2.51 18.82
CA ALA A 90 -20.76 -3.55 19.56
C ALA A 90 -19.96 -4.07 20.76
N GLN A 91 -18.66 -4.33 20.58
CA GLN A 91 -17.78 -4.80 21.67
C GLN A 91 -17.63 -3.76 22.78
N LYS A 92 -17.48 -2.49 22.41
CA LYS A 92 -17.37 -1.42 23.39
C LYS A 92 -18.65 -1.21 24.17
N VAL A 93 -19.83 -1.26 23.53
CA VAL A 93 -21.13 -1.23 24.23
C VAL A 93 -21.21 -2.37 25.25
N LEU A 94 -20.89 -3.60 24.86
CA LEU A 94 -20.93 -4.76 25.77
C LEU A 94 -20.00 -4.65 26.98
N ARG A 95 -18.87 -3.94 26.84
CA ARG A 95 -17.90 -3.78 27.94
C ARG A 95 -18.19 -2.58 28.83
N SER A 96 -18.70 -1.49 28.26
CA SER A 96 -18.81 -0.20 28.95
C SER A 96 -20.22 0.12 29.45
N LEU A 97 -21.26 -0.48 28.88
CA LEU A 97 -22.65 -0.19 29.22
C LEU A 97 -23.35 -1.44 29.80
N PRO A 98 -23.97 -1.35 30.99
CA PRO A 98 -24.70 -2.47 31.56
C PRO A 98 -25.99 -2.76 30.76
N GLY A 99 -26.27 -4.04 30.51
CA GLY A 99 -27.47 -4.48 29.81
C GLY A 99 -27.27 -5.84 29.13
N ASN A 100 -28.37 -6.53 28.79
CA ASN A 100 -28.31 -7.75 27.99
C ASN A 100 -28.43 -7.43 26.50
N TRP A 101 -27.43 -6.69 25.99
CA TRP A 101 -27.48 -6.12 24.65
C TRP A 101 -27.46 -7.20 23.57
N THR A 102 -28.46 -7.16 22.68
CA THR A 102 -28.50 -7.92 21.43
C THR A 102 -28.30 -6.96 20.26
N PHE A 103 -27.35 -7.27 19.36
CA PHE A 103 -27.11 -6.51 18.15
C PHE A 103 -27.79 -7.20 16.97
N LEU A 104 -28.75 -6.52 16.34
CA LEU A 104 -29.40 -6.97 15.12
C LEU A 104 -28.74 -6.31 13.91
N ILE A 105 -27.93 -7.05 13.18
CA ILE A 105 -27.25 -6.59 11.96
C ILE A 105 -28.20 -6.77 10.78
N VAL A 106 -28.49 -5.68 10.08
CA VAL A 106 -29.42 -5.64 8.96
C VAL A 106 -28.69 -5.18 7.71
N THR A 107 -28.74 -6.01 6.67
CA THR A 107 -28.11 -5.74 5.38
C THR A 107 -29.13 -5.80 4.26
N ASP A 108 -28.76 -5.28 3.08
CA ASP A 108 -29.62 -5.32 1.89
C ASP A 108 -29.40 -6.57 1.03
N ARG A 109 -28.30 -7.30 1.19
CA ARG A 109 -27.92 -8.39 0.27
C ARG A 109 -27.22 -9.53 0.98
N GLN A 110 -27.50 -10.76 0.55
CA GLN A 110 -26.91 -11.99 1.12
C GLN A 110 -25.38 -12.02 1.09
N GLU A 111 -24.77 -11.54 0.01
CA GLU A 111 -23.31 -11.53 -0.15
C GLU A 111 -22.64 -10.60 0.88
N LEU A 112 -23.24 -9.42 1.09
CA LEU A 112 -22.80 -8.44 2.07
C LEU A 112 -23.04 -8.93 3.51
N ASP A 113 -24.20 -9.53 3.76
CA ASP A 113 -24.56 -10.17 5.04
C ASP A 113 -23.51 -11.22 5.45
N GLY A 114 -23.21 -12.15 4.54
CA GLY A 114 -22.20 -13.18 4.76
C GLY A 114 -20.79 -12.62 4.94
N GLN A 115 -20.46 -11.51 4.28
CA GLN A 115 -19.17 -10.83 4.47
C GLN A 115 -19.06 -10.19 5.86
N ILE A 116 -20.11 -9.50 6.32
CA ILE A 116 -20.11 -8.89 7.65
C ILE A 116 -20.07 -9.98 8.72
N TYR A 117 -20.84 -11.05 8.57
CA TYR A 117 -20.75 -12.22 9.46
C TYR A 117 -19.33 -12.78 9.53
N LYS A 118 -18.70 -13.05 8.37
CA LYS A 118 -17.31 -13.54 8.32
C LYS A 118 -16.32 -12.60 8.99
N ASN A 119 -16.52 -11.28 8.89
CA ASN A 119 -15.69 -10.30 9.59
C ASN A 119 -15.87 -10.40 11.11
N PHE A 120 -17.10 -10.50 11.60
CA PHE A 120 -17.39 -10.64 13.04
C PHE A 120 -16.85 -11.98 13.60
N ALA A 121 -17.06 -13.08 12.87
CA ALA A 121 -16.56 -14.40 13.24
C ALA A 121 -15.02 -14.45 13.19
N GLY A 122 -14.41 -13.88 12.14
CA GLY A 122 -12.96 -13.80 11.98
C GLY A 122 -12.28 -12.95 13.06
N CYS A 123 -12.99 -12.02 13.69
CA CYS A 123 -12.50 -11.27 14.86
C CYS A 123 -12.69 -12.02 16.19
N GLY A 124 -13.25 -13.24 16.18
CA GLY A 124 -13.59 -14.01 17.38
C GLY A 124 -14.75 -13.42 18.19
N VAL A 125 -15.51 -12.48 17.61
CA VAL A 125 -16.61 -11.78 18.30
C VAL A 125 -17.92 -12.58 18.24
N VAL A 126 -18.12 -13.29 17.13
CA VAL A 126 -19.21 -14.26 16.97
C VAL A 126 -18.61 -15.66 17.00
N THR A 127 -19.02 -16.46 17.99
CA THR A 127 -18.57 -17.85 18.15
C THR A 127 -19.63 -18.88 17.72
N GLU A 128 -20.85 -18.41 17.46
CA GLU A 128 -21.98 -19.24 17.06
C GLU A 128 -21.95 -19.53 15.56
N GLU A 129 -22.50 -20.69 15.16
CA GLU A 129 -22.60 -21.05 13.75
C GLU A 129 -23.56 -20.12 12.99
N GLU A 130 -23.17 -19.71 11.78
CA GLU A 130 -23.92 -18.82 10.88
C GLU A 130 -25.41 -19.15 10.80
N LYS A 131 -25.75 -20.43 10.63
CA LYS A 131 -27.13 -20.91 10.45
C LYS A 131 -28.03 -20.71 11.68
N ARG A 132 -27.44 -20.60 12.87
CA ARG A 132 -28.19 -20.41 14.12
C ARG A 132 -28.57 -18.97 14.35
N ILE A 133 -27.77 -18.03 13.86
CA ILE A 133 -27.97 -16.59 14.12
C ILE A 133 -28.45 -15.80 12.90
N HIS A 134 -28.55 -16.43 11.73
CA HIS A 134 -29.15 -15.84 10.53
C HIS A 134 -30.66 -16.10 10.47
N ALA A 135 -31.44 -15.03 10.41
CA ALA A 135 -32.86 -15.12 10.17
C ALA A 135 -33.14 -15.71 8.77
N ARG A 136 -34.05 -16.69 8.68
CA ARG A 136 -34.49 -17.30 7.41
C ARG A 136 -35.79 -16.67 6.90
N SER A 137 -36.64 -16.22 7.82
CA SER A 137 -37.91 -15.53 7.59
C SER A 137 -38.14 -14.48 8.68
N GLY A 138 -39.17 -13.65 8.54
CA GLY A 138 -39.61 -12.74 9.61
C GLY A 138 -40.06 -13.49 10.87
N GLU A 139 -40.70 -14.65 10.72
CA GLU A 139 -41.08 -15.52 11.84
C GLU A 139 -39.85 -16.09 12.56
N HIS A 140 -38.86 -16.59 11.81
CA HIS A 140 -37.60 -17.04 12.41
C HIS A 140 -36.86 -15.91 13.13
N LEU A 141 -36.89 -14.69 12.58
CA LEU A 141 -36.31 -13.54 13.26
C LEU A 141 -36.97 -13.27 14.61
N ARG A 142 -38.29 -13.44 14.71
CA ARG A 142 -39.03 -13.31 15.97
C ARG A 142 -38.55 -14.34 17.00
N GLU A 143 -38.35 -15.59 16.58
CA GLU A 143 -37.82 -16.66 17.43
C GLU A 143 -36.42 -16.32 17.94
N LEU A 144 -35.50 -15.94 17.04
CA LEU A 144 -34.12 -15.57 17.39
C LEU A 144 -34.03 -14.42 18.38
N LEU A 145 -34.93 -13.44 18.31
CA LEU A 145 -34.94 -12.30 19.24
C LEU A 145 -35.51 -12.65 20.63
N GLN A 146 -36.16 -13.81 20.77
CA GLN A 146 -36.60 -14.37 22.07
C GLN A 146 -35.52 -15.27 22.70
N GLU A 147 -34.62 -15.81 21.90
CA GLU A 147 -33.46 -16.59 22.34
C GLU A 147 -32.30 -15.71 22.85
N ASP A 148 -31.32 -16.33 23.51
CA ASP A 148 -30.17 -15.63 24.09
C ASP A 148 -29.01 -15.52 23.09
N HIS A 149 -29.22 -14.70 22.06
CA HIS A 149 -28.19 -14.37 21.07
C HIS A 149 -27.66 -12.94 21.27
N ARG A 150 -26.33 -12.80 21.27
CA ARG A 150 -25.68 -11.48 21.28
C ARG A 150 -25.71 -10.80 19.92
N TYR A 151 -25.65 -11.59 18.85
CA TYR A 151 -25.59 -11.12 17.48
C TYR A 151 -26.61 -11.88 16.64
N VAL A 152 -27.46 -11.16 15.90
CA VAL A 152 -28.45 -11.73 14.99
C VAL A 152 -28.30 -11.03 13.64
N PHE A 153 -28.31 -11.80 12.54
CA PHE A 153 -28.11 -11.30 11.19
C PHE A 153 -29.38 -11.46 10.37
N THR A 154 -29.75 -10.44 9.59
CA THR A 154 -30.94 -10.48 8.75
C THR A 154 -30.84 -9.57 7.53
N LEU A 155 -31.74 -9.83 6.59
CA LEU A 155 -31.89 -9.04 5.37
C LEU A 155 -33.09 -8.11 5.51
N ILE A 156 -32.97 -6.88 5.03
CA ILE A 156 -34.03 -5.88 5.10
C ILE A 156 -35.32 -6.32 4.39
N GLN A 157 -35.21 -7.13 3.33
CA GLN A 157 -36.36 -7.64 2.58
C GLN A 157 -37.30 -8.51 3.44
N LYS A 158 -36.83 -9.03 4.57
CA LYS A 158 -37.66 -9.81 5.50
C LYS A 158 -38.68 -8.92 6.25
N PHE A 159 -38.52 -7.60 6.21
CA PHE A 159 -39.46 -6.61 6.75
C PHE A 159 -40.51 -6.14 5.73
N ARG A 160 -40.61 -6.82 4.58
CA ARG A 160 -41.65 -6.57 3.57
C ARG A 160 -43.03 -7.00 4.08
N THR A 161 -44.05 -6.20 3.78
CA THR A 161 -45.46 -6.54 3.98
C THR A 161 -46.20 -6.61 2.64
N ASP A 162 -47.30 -7.36 2.62
CA ASP A 162 -48.29 -7.25 1.53
C ASP A 162 -48.97 -5.88 1.58
N LYS A 163 -49.35 -5.34 0.41
CA LYS A 163 -49.86 -3.96 0.29
C LYS A 163 -50.98 -3.67 1.31
N GLY A 164 -50.67 -2.83 2.30
CA GLY A 164 -51.61 -2.33 3.31
C GLY A 164 -51.61 -3.05 4.66
N ALA A 165 -50.86 -4.16 4.83
CA ALA A 165 -50.73 -4.84 6.12
C ALA A 165 -49.62 -4.23 7.00
N ALA A 166 -49.88 -4.08 8.30
CA ALA A 166 -48.86 -3.73 9.28
C ALA A 166 -47.93 -4.93 9.52
N TYR A 167 -46.62 -4.68 9.63
CA TYR A 167 -45.66 -5.74 9.96
C TYR A 167 -45.86 -6.19 11.42
N PRO A 168 -45.82 -7.50 11.72
CA PRO A 168 -46.05 -7.98 13.08
C PRO A 168 -44.98 -7.50 14.07
N LEU A 169 -45.39 -7.30 15.32
CA LEU A 169 -44.46 -7.04 16.43
C LEU A 169 -43.50 -8.23 16.59
N LEU A 170 -42.19 -7.95 16.60
CA LEU A 170 -41.14 -8.95 16.79
C LEU A 170 -40.68 -9.01 18.24
N SER A 171 -40.41 -7.86 18.87
CA SER A 171 -39.95 -7.80 20.26
C SER A 171 -40.22 -6.42 20.88
N GLU A 172 -40.49 -6.39 22.18
CA GLU A 172 -40.65 -5.17 22.98
C GLU A 172 -39.40 -4.84 23.81
N ARG A 173 -38.34 -5.64 23.70
CA ARG A 173 -37.08 -5.46 24.44
C ARG A 173 -36.45 -4.10 24.12
N SER A 174 -35.96 -3.43 25.16
CA SER A 174 -35.24 -2.14 25.04
C SER A 174 -33.73 -2.29 24.94
N ASP A 175 -33.21 -3.51 25.06
CA ASP A 175 -31.78 -3.85 25.00
C ASP A 175 -31.38 -4.42 23.62
N ILE A 176 -32.14 -4.08 22.57
CA ILE A 176 -31.81 -4.41 21.17
C ILE A 176 -31.25 -3.17 20.49
N ILE A 177 -30.09 -3.31 19.85
CA ILE A 177 -29.50 -2.30 18.98
C ILE A 177 -29.51 -2.82 17.54
N VAL A 178 -30.29 -2.17 16.68
CA VAL A 178 -30.35 -2.42 15.25
C VAL A 178 -29.23 -1.65 14.56
N ILE A 179 -28.31 -2.38 13.94
CA ILE A 179 -27.22 -1.85 13.13
C ILE A 179 -27.57 -2.10 11.67
N THR A 180 -27.82 -1.03 10.93
CA THR A 180 -28.20 -1.10 9.52
C THR A 180 -27.04 -0.71 8.64
N ASP A 181 -26.62 -1.56 7.69
CA ASP A 181 -25.64 -1.19 6.66
C ASP A 181 -26.35 -0.66 5.40
N GLU A 182 -25.75 0.36 4.77
CA GLU A 182 -26.27 1.06 3.58
C GLU A 182 -27.72 1.62 3.78
N ALA A 183 -27.93 2.29 4.92
CA ALA A 183 -29.23 2.71 5.45
C ALA A 183 -30.03 3.78 4.65
N HIS A 184 -29.74 4.04 3.37
CA HIS A 184 -30.18 5.23 2.63
C HIS A 184 -30.75 4.94 1.21
N ARG A 185 -31.21 3.73 0.91
CA ARG A 185 -31.81 3.43 -0.41
C ARG A 185 -33.31 3.77 -0.47
N SER A 186 -33.84 4.10 -1.64
CA SER A 186 -35.26 4.48 -1.80
C SER A 186 -36.28 3.40 -1.40
N GLN A 187 -35.98 2.12 -1.65
CA GLN A 187 -36.82 1.00 -1.16
C GLN A 187 -36.70 0.78 0.35
N TYR A 188 -35.69 1.36 0.99
CA TYR A 188 -35.35 1.18 2.39
C TYR A 188 -36.33 1.89 3.32
N ASP A 189 -36.93 3.00 2.89
CA ASP A 189 -37.80 3.83 3.75
C ASP A 189 -39.02 3.07 4.30
N ILE A 190 -39.68 2.27 3.47
CA ILE A 190 -40.85 1.47 3.88
C ILE A 190 -40.43 0.33 4.81
N PHE A 191 -39.35 -0.37 4.48
CA PHE A 191 -38.87 -1.49 5.29
C PHE A 191 -38.26 -1.02 6.63
N ALA A 192 -37.58 0.12 6.63
CA ALA A 192 -37.06 0.74 7.84
C ALA A 192 -38.19 1.17 8.78
N LEU A 193 -39.27 1.74 8.24
CA LEU A 193 -40.46 2.06 9.02
C LEU A 193 -41.11 0.79 9.61
N ASN A 194 -41.25 -0.28 8.80
CA ASN A 194 -41.75 -1.56 9.28
C ASN A 194 -40.88 -2.16 10.39
N MET A 195 -39.56 -2.09 10.23
CA MET A 195 -38.59 -2.55 11.22
C MET A 195 -38.70 -1.75 12.52
N ARG A 196 -38.86 -0.43 12.44
CA ARG A 196 -39.08 0.45 13.59
C ARG A 196 -40.38 0.14 14.33
N ASN A 197 -41.46 -0.13 13.59
CA ASN A 197 -42.74 -0.54 14.16
C ASN A 197 -42.66 -1.94 14.80
N ALA A 198 -41.88 -2.85 14.23
CA ALA A 198 -41.69 -4.21 14.71
C ALA A 198 -40.84 -4.30 15.99
N LEU A 199 -39.99 -3.29 16.23
CA LEU A 199 -39.05 -3.19 17.35
C LEU A 199 -39.15 -1.79 18.00
N PRO A 200 -40.29 -1.46 18.63
CA PRO A 200 -40.62 -0.09 19.04
C PRO A 200 -39.68 0.50 20.10
N ASN A 201 -39.08 -0.35 20.94
CA ASN A 201 -38.21 0.06 22.05
C ASN A 201 -36.71 -0.10 21.74
N ALA A 202 -36.34 -0.57 20.54
CA ALA A 202 -34.95 -0.79 20.17
C ALA A 202 -34.25 0.52 19.76
N ALA A 203 -32.93 0.55 19.88
CA ALA A 203 -32.08 1.63 19.37
C ALA A 203 -31.60 1.33 17.94
N PHE A 204 -31.46 2.37 17.12
CA PHE A 204 -31.15 2.23 15.69
C PHE A 204 -29.97 3.12 15.33
N ILE A 205 -28.98 2.53 14.65
CA ILE A 205 -27.84 3.22 14.06
C ILE A 205 -27.71 2.82 12.58
N GLY A 206 -27.54 3.81 11.71
CA GLY A 206 -27.35 3.59 10.27
C GLY A 206 -25.89 3.78 9.88
N PHE A 207 -25.25 2.76 9.33
CA PHE A 207 -23.94 2.87 8.70
C PHE A 207 -24.12 3.07 7.19
N THR A 208 -23.35 4.00 6.62
CA THR A 208 -23.47 4.30 5.20
C THR A 208 -22.14 4.72 4.58
N GLY A 209 -21.91 4.31 3.32
CA GLY A 209 -20.81 4.83 2.48
C GLY A 209 -21.07 6.22 1.89
N THR A 210 -22.31 6.69 1.93
CA THR A 210 -22.78 7.85 1.19
C THR A 210 -23.59 8.80 2.11
N PRO A 211 -23.59 10.11 1.83
CA PRO A 211 -24.39 11.06 2.56
C PRO A 211 -25.87 10.91 2.21
N LEU A 212 -26.71 11.24 3.19
CA LEU A 212 -28.13 11.45 3.04
C LEU A 212 -28.41 12.57 2.02
N MET A 213 -29.08 12.24 0.92
CA MET A 213 -29.43 13.20 -0.13
C MET A 213 -30.71 13.98 0.17
N ALA A 214 -30.94 15.07 -0.56
CA ALA A 214 -32.19 15.83 -0.49
C ALA A 214 -33.37 14.92 -0.92
N GLY A 215 -34.29 14.65 0.01
CA GLY A 215 -35.41 13.70 -0.16
C GLY A 215 -35.41 12.55 0.86
N GLU A 216 -34.30 12.27 1.53
CA GLU A 216 -34.17 11.18 2.50
C GLU A 216 -34.54 11.58 3.95
N GLU A 217 -35.61 12.38 4.11
CA GLU A 217 -36.09 12.81 5.44
C GLU A 217 -36.53 11.62 6.32
N LEU A 218 -36.91 10.50 5.70
CA LEU A 218 -37.35 9.28 6.37
C LEU A 218 -36.18 8.57 7.08
N THR A 219 -35.00 8.53 6.47
CA THR A 219 -33.79 7.99 7.10
C THR A 219 -33.44 8.74 8.38
N ARG A 220 -33.52 10.08 8.38
CA ARG A 220 -33.30 10.89 9.60
C ARG A 220 -34.36 10.64 10.69
N LYS A 221 -35.61 10.36 10.30
CA LYS A 221 -36.67 10.01 11.25
C LYS A 221 -36.40 8.68 11.95
N VAL A 222 -35.82 7.71 11.24
CA VAL A 222 -35.52 6.37 11.78
C VAL A 222 -34.24 6.36 12.62
N PHE A 223 -33.15 6.93 12.09
CA PHE A 223 -31.82 6.80 12.70
C PHE A 223 -31.37 8.03 13.48
N GLY A 224 -31.85 9.24 13.14
CA GLY A 224 -31.38 10.52 13.68
C GLY A 224 -30.44 11.27 12.74
N ASP A 225 -29.82 12.33 13.25
CA ASP A 225 -28.79 13.10 12.53
C ASP A 225 -27.45 12.34 12.47
N TYR A 226 -26.45 12.89 11.76
CA TYR A 226 -25.14 12.27 11.70
C TYR A 226 -24.47 12.20 13.08
N VAL A 227 -23.95 11.02 13.44
CA VAL A 227 -23.16 10.81 14.66
C VAL A 227 -21.66 10.88 14.40
N SER A 228 -21.24 10.62 13.16
CA SER A 228 -19.85 10.71 12.70
C SER A 228 -19.81 10.83 11.18
N ILE A 229 -18.92 11.67 10.67
CA ILE A 229 -18.74 11.94 9.25
C ILE A 229 -17.26 11.77 8.92
N TYR A 230 -16.96 10.79 8.09
CA TYR A 230 -15.65 10.59 7.48
C TYR A 230 -15.81 10.49 5.97
N ASN A 231 -15.66 11.64 5.31
CA ASN A 231 -16.05 11.79 3.91
C ASN A 231 -14.94 11.32 2.94
N PHE A 232 -15.25 11.35 1.65
CA PHE A 232 -14.33 10.86 0.62
C PHE A 232 -13.02 11.67 0.58
N ARG A 233 -13.09 13.00 0.76
CA ARG A 233 -11.92 13.89 0.72
C ARG A 233 -10.98 13.61 1.88
N GLN A 234 -11.50 13.60 3.11
CA GLN A 234 -10.72 13.27 4.31
C GLN A 234 -10.00 11.93 4.16
N SER A 235 -10.67 10.93 3.57
CA SER A 235 -10.05 9.63 3.32
C SER A 235 -8.88 9.64 2.32
N VAL A 236 -8.90 10.54 1.34
CA VAL A 236 -7.78 10.74 0.42
C VAL A 236 -6.67 11.52 1.10
N ASP A 237 -7.01 12.58 1.83
CA ASP A 237 -6.06 13.43 2.55
C ASP A 237 -5.29 12.64 3.63
N ASP A 238 -5.98 11.73 4.33
CA ASP A 238 -5.40 10.84 5.33
C ASP A 238 -4.67 9.62 4.73
N GLY A 239 -4.66 9.47 3.40
CA GLY A 239 -4.07 8.33 2.70
C GLY A 239 -4.76 6.99 2.99
N ALA A 240 -5.98 7.01 3.54
CA ALA A 240 -6.79 5.80 3.74
C ALA A 240 -7.32 5.23 2.42
N THR A 241 -7.47 6.08 1.39
CA THR A 241 -7.81 5.76 0.01
C THR A 241 -6.91 6.53 -0.96
N VAL A 242 -6.71 6.01 -2.17
CA VAL A 242 -6.00 6.74 -3.23
C VAL A 242 -6.95 7.66 -3.99
N PRO A 243 -6.46 8.79 -4.54
CA PRO A 243 -7.29 9.68 -5.36
C PRO A 243 -7.84 8.97 -6.60
N LEU A 244 -8.99 9.45 -7.08
CA LEU A 244 -9.61 9.00 -8.32
C LEU A 244 -9.45 10.07 -9.40
N PHE A 245 -9.06 9.62 -10.59
CA PHE A 245 -9.01 10.47 -11.78
C PHE A 245 -10.03 10.01 -12.81
N TYR A 246 -10.59 11.00 -13.48
CA TYR A 246 -11.63 10.79 -14.47
C TYR A 246 -11.13 11.07 -15.89
N GLU A 247 -11.48 10.18 -16.82
CA GLU A 247 -11.26 10.30 -18.25
C GLU A 247 -12.57 10.21 -19.03
N ASN A 248 -12.90 11.27 -19.76
CA ASN A 248 -14.00 11.26 -20.71
C ASN A 248 -13.53 10.66 -22.02
N ARG A 249 -14.13 9.54 -22.45
CA ARG A 249 -13.84 8.86 -23.71
C ARG A 249 -15.10 8.59 -24.53
N ILE A 250 -16.13 9.43 -24.39
CA ILE A 250 -17.36 9.29 -25.18
C ILE A 250 -17.00 9.31 -26.67
N PRO A 251 -17.30 8.25 -27.45
CA PRO A 251 -17.03 8.25 -28.88
C PRO A 251 -17.88 9.32 -29.59
N GLU A 252 -17.33 10.01 -30.61
CA GLU A 252 -17.95 11.15 -31.33
C GLU A 252 -19.35 10.94 -31.97
N LEU A 253 -19.97 9.76 -31.80
CA LEU A 253 -21.37 9.54 -32.16
C LEU A 253 -22.27 10.32 -31.19
N GLN A 254 -22.61 11.54 -31.58
CA GLN A 254 -23.50 12.50 -30.92
C GLN A 254 -24.65 11.88 -30.11
N LEU A 255 -24.51 11.83 -28.79
CA LEU A 255 -25.65 11.86 -27.85
C LEU A 255 -26.03 13.33 -27.66
N THR A 256 -26.86 13.87 -28.55
CA THR A 256 -27.24 15.29 -28.61
C THR A 256 -28.32 15.71 -27.59
N ASN A 257 -28.68 14.86 -26.62
CA ASN A 257 -29.81 15.14 -25.74
C ASN A 257 -29.42 15.19 -24.26
N GLU A 258 -29.45 16.39 -23.68
CA GLU A 258 -28.94 16.66 -22.33
C GLU A 258 -29.92 16.32 -21.18
N ASN A 259 -31.21 16.11 -21.48
CA ASN A 259 -32.26 15.91 -20.46
C ASN A 259 -32.77 14.45 -20.34
N LEU A 260 -32.34 13.52 -21.20
CA LEU A 260 -32.86 12.14 -21.25
C LEU A 260 -32.15 11.15 -20.31
N ASN A 261 -30.97 11.52 -19.81
CA ASN A 261 -30.23 10.69 -18.88
C ASN A 261 -30.99 10.52 -17.55
N GLU A 262 -31.71 11.55 -17.08
CA GLU A 262 -32.25 11.57 -15.72
C GLU A 262 -33.40 10.56 -15.48
N GLU A 263 -34.29 10.36 -16.46
CA GLU A 263 -35.39 9.38 -16.35
C GLU A 263 -34.91 7.94 -16.50
N MET A 264 -34.00 7.69 -17.44
CA MET A 264 -33.36 6.37 -17.62
C MET A 264 -32.56 5.98 -16.36
N GLU A 265 -31.88 6.94 -15.74
CA GLU A 265 -31.12 6.74 -14.50
C GLU A 265 -32.03 6.45 -13.30
N ALA A 266 -33.18 7.11 -13.17
CA ALA A 266 -34.12 6.83 -12.10
C ALA A 266 -34.65 5.39 -12.16
N LEU A 267 -34.95 4.89 -13.37
CA LEU A 267 -35.37 3.50 -13.56
C LEU A 267 -34.23 2.49 -13.32
N LEU A 268 -33.00 2.85 -13.68
CA LEU A 268 -31.81 2.02 -13.39
C LEU A 268 -31.45 2.00 -11.90
N GLU A 269 -31.73 3.07 -11.13
CA GLU A 269 -31.57 3.10 -9.67
C GLU A 269 -32.69 2.38 -8.92
N GLU A 270 -33.94 2.51 -9.38
CA GLU A 270 -35.10 1.84 -8.79
C GLU A 270 -35.09 0.32 -9.07
N ALA A 271 -34.41 -0.08 -10.15
CA ALA A 271 -34.27 -1.47 -10.56
C ALA A 271 -32.90 -2.03 -10.19
N GLU A 272 -32.85 -2.78 -9.09
CA GLU A 272 -31.96 -3.93 -9.05
C GLU A 272 -32.53 -4.99 -10.00
N LEU A 273 -32.21 -4.81 -11.29
CA LEU A 273 -32.91 -5.35 -12.46
C LEU A 273 -33.11 -6.87 -12.40
N ASP A 274 -34.39 -7.27 -12.31
CA ASP A 274 -34.89 -8.53 -12.86
C ASP A 274 -35.05 -8.38 -14.40
N GLU A 275 -35.03 -9.49 -15.15
CA GLU A 275 -35.25 -9.51 -16.62
C GLU A 275 -36.51 -8.76 -17.08
N ALA A 276 -37.58 -8.77 -16.29
CA ALA A 276 -38.81 -8.05 -16.58
C ALA A 276 -38.60 -6.53 -16.64
N GLN A 277 -37.60 -6.03 -15.92
CA GLN A 277 -37.28 -4.62 -15.80
C GLN A 277 -36.21 -4.18 -16.82
N GLU A 278 -35.24 -5.04 -17.17
CA GLU A 278 -34.37 -4.80 -18.36
C GLU A 278 -35.23 -4.64 -19.62
N ARG A 279 -36.25 -5.50 -19.78
CA ARG A 279 -37.24 -5.38 -20.85
C ARG A 279 -38.12 -4.14 -20.76
N ARG A 280 -38.26 -3.55 -19.58
CA ARG A 280 -38.99 -2.29 -19.38
C ARG A 280 -38.13 -1.11 -19.80
N LEU A 281 -36.86 -1.10 -19.40
CA LEU A 281 -35.87 -0.11 -19.83
C LEU A 281 -35.74 -0.10 -21.37
N GLU A 282 -35.61 -1.27 -21.99
CA GLU A 282 -35.54 -1.42 -23.46
C GLU A 282 -36.80 -0.86 -24.15
N ARG A 283 -37.99 -1.00 -23.54
CA ARG A 283 -39.24 -0.49 -24.09
C ARG A 283 -39.41 1.02 -23.90
N GLU A 284 -39.11 1.53 -22.71
CA GLU A 284 -39.32 2.94 -22.36
C GLU A 284 -38.21 3.85 -22.95
N PHE A 285 -36.98 3.34 -23.13
CA PHE A 285 -35.81 4.10 -23.62
C PHE A 285 -35.14 3.45 -24.84
N ALA A 286 -35.95 2.98 -25.79
CA ALA A 286 -35.48 2.20 -26.95
C ALA A 286 -34.40 2.92 -27.79
N ARG A 287 -34.47 4.26 -27.92
CA ARG A 287 -33.54 5.04 -28.74
C ARG A 287 -32.16 5.15 -28.07
N GLU A 288 -32.12 5.48 -26.79
CA GLU A 288 -30.91 5.68 -25.99
C GLU A 288 -30.20 4.35 -25.75
N TYR A 289 -30.98 3.32 -25.40
CA TYR A 289 -30.50 1.95 -25.29
C TYR A 289 -29.85 1.47 -26.61
N HIS A 290 -30.48 1.74 -27.76
CA HIS A 290 -29.91 1.40 -29.07
C HIS A 290 -28.64 2.20 -29.40
N LEU A 291 -28.51 3.44 -28.94
CA LEU A 291 -27.30 4.24 -29.14
C LEU A 291 -26.10 3.68 -28.35
N ILE A 292 -26.31 3.28 -27.10
CA ILE A 292 -25.27 2.70 -26.24
C ILE A 292 -24.86 1.31 -26.75
N THR A 293 -25.83 0.48 -27.14
CA THR A 293 -25.61 -0.92 -27.56
C THR A 293 -25.28 -1.11 -29.05
N ARG A 294 -25.12 -0.02 -29.82
CA ARG A 294 -24.81 -0.04 -31.25
C ARG A 294 -23.45 -0.70 -31.52
N ASP A 295 -23.43 -1.66 -32.45
CA ASP A 295 -22.25 -2.50 -32.70
C ASP A 295 -20.98 -1.70 -33.08
N GLU A 296 -21.10 -0.71 -33.97
CA GLU A 296 -19.99 0.20 -34.35
C GLU A 296 -19.42 1.01 -33.17
N ARG A 297 -20.27 1.36 -32.19
CA ARG A 297 -19.83 2.03 -30.96
C ARG A 297 -19.07 1.04 -30.08
N LEU A 298 -19.63 -0.15 -29.87
CA LEU A 298 -19.01 -1.21 -29.06
C LEU A 298 -17.65 -1.64 -29.62
N GLU A 299 -17.46 -1.69 -30.95
CA GLU A 299 -16.15 -1.95 -31.57
C GLU A 299 -15.12 -0.88 -31.19
N ARG A 300 -15.47 0.41 -31.31
CA ARG A 300 -14.57 1.51 -30.92
C ARG A 300 -14.26 1.51 -29.43
N VAL A 301 -15.27 1.25 -28.59
CA VAL A 301 -15.07 1.12 -27.14
C VAL A 301 -14.15 -0.07 -26.84
N ALA A 302 -14.33 -1.21 -27.50
CA ALA A 302 -13.50 -2.40 -27.28
C ALA A 302 -12.04 -2.16 -27.67
N GLN A 303 -11.80 -1.50 -28.80
CA GLN A 303 -10.46 -1.09 -29.23
C GLN A 303 -9.81 -0.15 -28.21
N ASP A 304 -10.55 0.85 -27.74
CA ASP A 304 -10.07 1.79 -26.73
C ASP A 304 -9.80 1.11 -25.38
N VAL A 305 -10.67 0.19 -24.93
CA VAL A 305 -10.46 -0.57 -23.69
C VAL A 305 -9.13 -1.32 -23.74
N VAL A 306 -8.83 -2.02 -24.85
CA VAL A 306 -7.56 -2.75 -25.01
C VAL A 306 -6.37 -1.79 -25.00
N SER A 307 -6.41 -0.75 -25.84
CA SER A 307 -5.34 0.25 -25.93
C SER A 307 -5.10 0.95 -24.60
N HIS A 308 -6.16 1.40 -23.93
CA HIS A 308 -6.10 2.01 -22.62
C HIS A 308 -5.53 1.02 -21.60
N PHE A 309 -6.08 -0.19 -21.51
CA PHE A 309 -5.70 -1.17 -20.49
C PHE A 309 -4.20 -1.49 -20.52
N LEU A 310 -3.64 -1.66 -21.73
CA LEU A 310 -2.23 -1.97 -21.97
C LEU A 310 -1.31 -0.76 -21.82
N GLY A 311 -1.81 0.45 -22.06
CA GLY A 311 -1.05 1.69 -21.90
C GLY A 311 -0.98 2.20 -20.47
N ARG A 312 -1.73 1.61 -19.53
CA ARG A 312 -1.68 2.03 -18.12
C ARG A 312 -0.27 1.79 -17.58
N GLY A 313 0.32 2.81 -16.96
CA GLY A 313 1.65 2.72 -16.32
C GLY A 313 1.73 1.79 -15.10
N GLN A 314 0.68 1.02 -14.83
CA GLN A 314 0.60 0.02 -13.77
C GLN A 314 -0.29 -1.15 -14.23
N MET A 315 0.24 -2.37 -14.11
CA MET A 315 -0.47 -3.62 -14.40
C MET A 315 -1.36 -4.01 -13.22
N GLY A 316 -2.51 -3.35 -13.12
CA GLY A 316 -3.58 -3.65 -12.16
C GLY A 316 -4.82 -4.25 -12.82
N LYS A 317 -5.79 -4.65 -12.00
CA LYS A 317 -7.04 -5.26 -12.50
C LYS A 317 -8.03 -4.19 -12.98
N GLY A 318 -8.84 -4.51 -13.98
CA GLY A 318 -9.90 -3.66 -14.50
C GLY A 318 -11.29 -4.28 -14.39
N MET A 319 -12.31 -3.45 -14.26
CA MET A 319 -13.71 -3.88 -14.35
C MET A 319 -14.42 -3.07 -15.43
N PHE A 320 -15.12 -3.75 -16.32
CA PHE A 320 -15.99 -3.14 -17.33
C PHE A 320 -17.45 -3.28 -16.89
N ILE A 321 -18.13 -2.15 -16.72
CA ILE A 321 -19.53 -2.08 -16.28
C ILE A 321 -20.41 -1.80 -17.48
N ALA A 322 -21.06 -2.84 -18.00
CA ALA A 322 -21.96 -2.76 -19.13
C ALA A 322 -23.40 -2.43 -18.70
N ILE A 323 -24.18 -1.85 -19.62
CA ILE A 323 -25.58 -1.49 -19.37
C ILE A 323 -26.48 -2.70 -19.08
N ASP A 324 -26.23 -3.85 -19.72
CA ASP A 324 -27.01 -5.08 -19.61
C ASP A 324 -26.12 -6.35 -19.76
N LYS A 325 -26.70 -7.55 -19.55
CA LYS A 325 -25.96 -8.83 -19.66
C LYS A 325 -25.50 -9.14 -21.08
N LEU A 326 -26.29 -8.80 -22.10
CA LEU A 326 -25.99 -9.03 -23.51
C LEU A 326 -24.78 -8.21 -23.95
N THR A 327 -24.76 -6.93 -23.59
CA THR A 327 -23.69 -5.98 -23.85
C THR A 327 -22.41 -6.37 -23.12
N ALA A 328 -22.50 -6.88 -21.88
CA ALA A 328 -21.34 -7.43 -21.17
C ALA A 328 -20.64 -8.56 -21.95
N VAL A 329 -21.43 -9.50 -22.49
CA VAL A 329 -20.89 -10.62 -23.29
C VAL A 329 -20.35 -10.13 -24.63
N ARG A 330 -21.07 -9.23 -25.32
CA ARG A 330 -20.59 -8.63 -26.59
C ARG A 330 -19.27 -7.90 -26.41
N MET A 331 -19.14 -7.11 -25.36
CA MET A 331 -17.91 -6.38 -25.04
C MET A 331 -16.77 -7.33 -24.69
N PHE A 332 -17.04 -8.41 -23.94
CA PHE A 332 -16.04 -9.45 -23.70
C PHE A 332 -15.49 -10.05 -25.00
N GLU A 333 -16.36 -10.48 -25.92
CA GLU A 333 -15.93 -11.10 -27.18
C GLU A 333 -15.17 -10.11 -28.07
N LYS A 334 -15.63 -8.85 -28.17
CA LYS A 334 -14.96 -7.80 -28.94
C LYS A 334 -13.60 -7.44 -28.35
N VAL A 335 -13.50 -7.25 -27.04
CA VAL A 335 -12.23 -6.97 -26.35
C VAL A 335 -11.26 -8.14 -26.54
N ARG A 336 -11.72 -9.38 -26.41
CA ARG A 336 -10.90 -10.57 -26.68
C ARG A 336 -10.38 -10.60 -28.12
N ALA A 337 -11.20 -10.23 -29.10
CA ALA A 337 -10.79 -10.17 -30.50
C ALA A 337 -9.72 -9.09 -30.73
N TYR A 338 -9.91 -7.88 -30.20
CA TYR A 338 -8.90 -6.82 -30.28
C TYR A 338 -7.62 -7.14 -29.50
N TRP A 339 -7.73 -7.82 -28.36
CA TRP A 339 -6.58 -8.29 -27.59
C TRP A 339 -5.71 -9.23 -28.42
N GLN A 340 -6.33 -10.17 -29.15
CA GLN A 340 -5.62 -11.07 -30.07
C GLN A 340 -5.01 -10.32 -31.28
N ARG A 341 -5.73 -9.34 -31.84
CA ARG A 341 -5.18 -8.49 -32.92
C ARG A 341 -3.95 -7.72 -32.46
N GLU A 342 -3.97 -7.20 -31.23
CA GLU A 342 -2.85 -6.46 -30.67
C GLU A 342 -1.65 -7.39 -30.38
N ILE A 343 -1.88 -8.62 -29.92
CA ILE A 343 -0.81 -9.64 -29.83
C ILE A 343 -0.15 -9.84 -31.20
N LEU A 344 -0.95 -10.04 -32.26
CA LEU A 344 -0.42 -10.24 -33.61
C LEU A 344 0.34 -9.01 -34.13
N HIS A 345 -0.16 -7.80 -33.83
CA HIS A 345 0.51 -6.55 -34.20
C HIS A 345 1.88 -6.41 -33.52
N LEU A 346 1.94 -6.68 -32.20
CA LEU A 346 3.18 -6.64 -31.43
C LEU A 346 4.18 -7.73 -31.85
N GLU A 347 3.68 -8.92 -32.24
CA GLU A 347 4.53 -9.99 -32.80
C GLU A 347 5.11 -9.62 -34.17
N ASP A 348 4.30 -9.02 -35.05
CA ASP A 348 4.75 -8.53 -36.35
C ASP A 348 5.81 -7.43 -36.17
N GLU A 349 5.56 -6.47 -35.27
CA GLU A 349 6.50 -5.40 -34.91
C GLU A 349 7.85 -5.97 -34.42
N LEU A 350 7.82 -7.01 -33.60
CA LEU A 350 9.03 -7.70 -33.12
C LEU A 350 9.75 -8.47 -34.25
N SER A 351 9.01 -8.96 -35.25
CA SER A 351 9.56 -9.72 -36.37
C SER A 351 10.23 -8.86 -37.45
N VAL A 352 9.76 -7.61 -37.61
CA VAL A 352 10.30 -6.62 -38.53
C VAL A 352 11.49 -5.85 -37.92
N ALA A 353 11.67 -5.93 -36.60
CA ALA A 353 12.82 -5.34 -35.93
C ALA A 353 14.14 -6.00 -36.38
N PRO A 354 15.21 -5.22 -36.69
CA PRO A 354 16.48 -5.79 -37.11
C PRO A 354 17.03 -6.76 -36.07
N VAL A 355 17.35 -7.99 -36.48
CA VAL A 355 18.11 -8.93 -35.65
C VAL A 355 19.54 -8.41 -35.55
N GLU A 356 19.84 -7.65 -34.50
CA GLU A 356 21.22 -7.25 -34.21
C GLU A 356 22.05 -8.50 -33.89
N THR A 357 22.74 -9.00 -34.91
CA THR A 357 23.65 -10.12 -34.81
C THR A 357 25.04 -9.58 -34.49
N HIS A 358 25.27 -9.09 -33.27
CA HIS A 358 26.63 -8.75 -32.84
C HIS A 358 26.92 -9.20 -31.41
N CYS A 359 27.57 -10.35 -31.33
CA CYS A 359 28.54 -10.67 -30.29
C CYS A 359 29.61 -9.55 -30.31
N ASN A 360 29.79 -8.82 -29.20
CA ASN A 360 30.83 -7.79 -28.96
C ASN A 360 30.41 -6.30 -29.04
N ALA A 361 29.21 -5.92 -28.60
CA ALA A 361 28.95 -4.53 -28.19
C ALA A 361 28.31 -4.51 -26.79
N SER A 362 28.96 -3.87 -25.84
CA SER A 362 28.61 -3.90 -24.41
C SER A 362 27.37 -3.06 -24.03
N LEU A 363 26.53 -2.62 -24.97
CA LEU A 363 25.36 -1.77 -24.73
C LEU A 363 24.18 -2.13 -25.67
N PRO A 364 22.96 -2.34 -25.13
CA PRO A 364 21.77 -2.53 -25.96
C PRO A 364 21.29 -1.22 -26.59
N THR A 365 20.98 -1.23 -27.88
CA THR A 365 20.34 -0.13 -28.63
C THR A 365 18.90 0.14 -28.17
N ASN A 366 18.37 1.35 -28.47
CA ASN A 366 16.96 1.70 -28.26
C ASN A 366 15.97 0.71 -28.92
N ALA A 367 16.36 0.08 -30.04
CA ALA A 367 15.58 -0.97 -30.70
C ALA A 367 15.54 -2.26 -29.87
N SER A 368 16.66 -2.64 -29.26
CA SER A 368 16.76 -3.82 -28.39
C SER A 368 15.92 -3.69 -27.11
N LEU A 369 15.80 -2.49 -26.53
CA LEU A 369 14.96 -2.22 -25.36
C LEU A 369 13.46 -2.15 -25.68
N ARG A 370 13.06 -1.49 -26.77
CA ARG A 370 11.67 -1.53 -27.26
C ARG A 370 11.19 -2.97 -27.45
N ASN A 371 12.08 -3.83 -27.97
CA ASN A 371 11.81 -5.26 -28.13
C ASN A 371 11.65 -5.99 -26.79
N VAL A 372 12.33 -5.57 -25.71
CA VAL A 372 12.12 -6.14 -24.36
C VAL A 372 10.74 -5.75 -23.83
N THR A 373 10.36 -4.47 -23.87
CA THR A 373 9.02 -4.00 -23.45
C THR A 373 7.90 -4.71 -24.19
N ILE A 374 8.04 -4.86 -25.51
CA ILE A 374 7.07 -5.56 -26.34
C ILE A 374 6.98 -7.03 -25.91
N ARG A 375 8.10 -7.69 -25.61
CA ARG A 375 8.09 -9.07 -25.12
C ARG A 375 7.42 -9.21 -23.76
N GLU A 376 7.67 -8.30 -22.82
CA GLU A 376 7.01 -8.32 -21.51
C GLU A 376 5.50 -8.09 -21.63
N LYS A 377 5.09 -7.12 -22.47
CA LYS A 377 3.68 -6.87 -22.79
C LYS A 377 3.05 -8.11 -23.43
N LEU A 378 3.72 -8.75 -24.38
CA LEU A 378 3.26 -10.00 -24.99
C LEU A 378 3.15 -11.14 -23.97
N GLU A 379 4.11 -11.30 -23.06
CA GLU A 379 4.06 -12.32 -22.02
C GLU A 379 2.87 -12.11 -21.10
N PHE A 380 2.65 -10.86 -20.66
CA PHE A 380 1.47 -10.49 -19.89
C PHE A 380 0.18 -10.79 -20.67
N MET A 381 0.08 -10.33 -21.92
CA MET A 381 -1.12 -10.49 -22.74
C MET A 381 -1.48 -11.94 -23.03
N ARG A 382 -0.47 -12.82 -23.17
CA ARG A 382 -0.66 -14.27 -23.38
C ARG A 382 -1.12 -14.98 -22.11
N LYS A 383 -0.67 -14.52 -20.94
CA LYS A 383 -1.07 -15.06 -19.64
C LYS A 383 -2.41 -14.49 -19.16
N ALA A 384 -2.75 -13.27 -19.58
CA ALA A 384 -3.92 -12.54 -19.13
C ALA A 384 -5.22 -13.32 -19.40
N ASP A 385 -6.06 -13.36 -18.38
CA ASP A 385 -7.37 -14.00 -18.40
C ASP A 385 -8.46 -12.97 -18.17
N MET A 386 -9.62 -13.22 -18.76
CA MET A 386 -10.80 -12.36 -18.76
C MET A 386 -12.06 -13.21 -18.61
N ALA A 387 -13.11 -12.67 -17.99
CA ALA A 387 -14.38 -13.38 -17.85
C ALA A 387 -15.59 -12.44 -17.76
N VAL A 388 -16.77 -12.98 -18.08
CA VAL A 388 -18.06 -12.34 -17.84
C VAL A 388 -18.64 -12.87 -16.54
N VAL A 389 -19.13 -11.97 -15.68
CA VAL A 389 -19.81 -12.32 -14.43
C VAL A 389 -21.16 -11.62 -14.37
N VAL A 390 -22.23 -12.40 -14.52
CA VAL A 390 -23.62 -11.94 -14.56
C VAL A 390 -24.55 -12.87 -13.79
N SER A 391 -25.60 -12.28 -13.22
CA SER A 391 -26.60 -13.02 -12.43
C SER A 391 -27.30 -14.08 -13.29
N GLN A 392 -27.74 -15.17 -12.67
CA GLN A 392 -28.50 -16.22 -13.33
C GLN A 392 -29.95 -15.77 -13.59
N SER A 393 -30.50 -16.09 -14.76
CA SER A 393 -31.91 -15.83 -15.07
C SER A 393 -32.59 -16.95 -15.85
N GLN A 394 -33.93 -16.95 -15.86
CA GLN A 394 -34.72 -18.00 -16.50
C GLN A 394 -34.61 -17.89 -18.02
N ASN A 395 -34.41 -19.01 -18.70
CA ASN A 395 -34.29 -19.09 -20.16
C ASN A 395 -33.16 -18.25 -20.80
N GLU A 396 -32.14 -17.86 -20.03
CA GLU A 396 -31.02 -17.06 -20.52
C GLU A 396 -30.36 -17.67 -21.77
N LEU A 397 -30.16 -19.00 -21.79
CA LEU A 397 -29.49 -19.69 -22.90
C LEU A 397 -30.26 -19.58 -24.22
N GLU A 398 -31.59 -19.53 -24.16
CA GLU A 398 -32.44 -19.36 -25.35
C GLU A 398 -32.36 -17.91 -25.85
N LEU A 399 -32.48 -16.95 -24.94
CA LEU A 399 -32.40 -15.52 -25.24
C LEU A 399 -31.06 -15.13 -25.88
N PHE A 400 -29.95 -15.65 -25.37
CA PHE A 400 -28.63 -15.42 -25.98
C PHE A 400 -28.49 -16.09 -27.35
N ARG A 401 -29.07 -17.29 -27.53
CA ARG A 401 -29.04 -18.02 -28.80
C ARG A 401 -29.83 -17.30 -29.89
N GLU A 402 -30.99 -16.72 -29.57
CA GLU A 402 -31.77 -15.86 -30.49
C GLU A 402 -30.97 -14.64 -30.96
N LYS A 403 -30.11 -14.11 -30.09
CA LYS A 403 -29.21 -12.98 -30.41
C LYS A 403 -27.88 -13.42 -31.03
N GLY A 404 -27.71 -14.71 -31.34
CA GLY A 404 -26.53 -15.26 -32.03
C GLY A 404 -25.28 -15.42 -31.15
N ILE A 405 -25.43 -15.50 -29.83
CA ILE A 405 -24.31 -15.58 -28.87
C ILE A 405 -24.33 -16.91 -28.14
N ASP A 406 -23.19 -17.62 -28.09
CA ASP A 406 -23.04 -18.82 -27.28
C ASP A 406 -22.68 -18.46 -25.82
N PHE A 407 -23.71 -18.38 -24.98
CA PHE A 407 -23.54 -18.06 -23.55
C PHE A 407 -23.18 -19.27 -22.68
N LYS A 408 -23.32 -20.50 -23.20
CA LYS A 408 -23.12 -21.73 -22.42
C LYS A 408 -21.72 -21.85 -21.81
N PRO A 409 -20.60 -21.53 -22.51
CA PRO A 409 -19.27 -21.57 -21.94
C PRO A 409 -19.09 -20.62 -20.76
N HIS A 410 -19.64 -19.40 -20.88
CA HIS A 410 -19.59 -18.37 -19.84
C HIS A 410 -20.31 -18.83 -18.56
N ARG A 411 -21.52 -19.37 -18.69
CA ARG A 411 -22.28 -19.92 -17.54
C ARG A 411 -21.57 -21.11 -16.90
N LEU A 412 -21.05 -22.03 -17.69
CA LEU A 412 -20.30 -23.18 -17.14
C LEU A 412 -19.06 -22.75 -16.36
N ARG A 413 -18.36 -21.71 -16.83
CA ARG A 413 -17.19 -21.17 -16.14
C ARG A 413 -17.55 -20.53 -14.80
N MET A 414 -18.61 -19.72 -14.76
CA MET A 414 -19.12 -19.11 -13.51
C MET A 414 -19.54 -20.16 -12.46
N ILE A 415 -20.00 -21.34 -12.89
CA ILE A 415 -20.40 -22.43 -11.98
C ILE A 415 -19.20 -23.26 -11.53
N ARG A 416 -18.25 -23.53 -12.43
CA ARG A 416 -17.11 -24.44 -12.16
C ARG A 416 -15.98 -23.76 -11.41
N GLU A 417 -15.76 -22.48 -11.65
CA GLU A 417 -14.63 -21.73 -11.10
C GLU A 417 -15.08 -20.73 -10.05
N ASP A 418 -14.28 -20.57 -9.00
CA ASP A 418 -14.43 -19.49 -8.03
C ASP A 418 -13.80 -18.21 -8.60
N LEU A 419 -14.51 -17.57 -9.54
CA LEU A 419 -14.07 -16.34 -10.22
C LEU A 419 -13.88 -15.18 -9.23
N GLU A 420 -14.65 -15.15 -8.14
CA GLU A 420 -14.54 -14.14 -7.10
C GLU A 420 -13.17 -14.22 -6.42
N LYS A 421 -12.76 -15.42 -5.98
CA LYS A 421 -11.46 -15.65 -5.34
C LYS A 421 -10.30 -15.40 -6.30
N LYS A 422 -10.42 -15.86 -7.56
CA LYS A 422 -9.40 -15.61 -8.59
C LYS A 422 -9.20 -14.13 -8.83
N PHE A 423 -10.30 -13.37 -9.01
CA PHE A 423 -10.20 -11.95 -9.28
C PHE A 423 -9.69 -11.15 -8.06
N LYS A 424 -9.98 -11.58 -6.82
CA LYS A 424 -9.41 -10.98 -5.61
C LYS A 424 -7.91 -11.22 -5.45
N ASN A 425 -7.38 -12.34 -5.96
CA ASN A 425 -5.95 -12.64 -5.88
C ASN A 425 -5.13 -11.72 -6.82
N PRO A 426 -4.22 -10.86 -6.31
CA PRO A 426 -3.47 -9.93 -7.14
C PRO A 426 -2.54 -10.60 -8.16
N ASP A 427 -2.06 -11.80 -7.88
CA ASP A 427 -1.07 -12.49 -8.72
C ASP A 427 -1.73 -13.50 -9.69
N ASP A 428 -3.06 -13.60 -9.67
CA ASP A 428 -3.84 -14.43 -10.60
C ASP A 428 -3.95 -13.75 -11.98
N PRO A 429 -3.82 -14.50 -13.10
CA PRO A 429 -3.91 -13.95 -14.45
C PRO A 429 -5.27 -13.30 -14.78
N PHE A 430 -6.33 -13.58 -14.02
CA PHE A 430 -7.64 -12.99 -14.23
C PHE A 430 -7.64 -11.49 -13.90
N CYS A 431 -7.50 -10.67 -14.95
CA CYS A 431 -7.12 -9.25 -14.86
C CYS A 431 -8.22 -8.28 -15.32
N LEU A 432 -9.18 -8.73 -16.13
CA LEU A 432 -10.29 -7.89 -16.63
C LEU A 432 -11.62 -8.65 -16.57
N VAL A 433 -12.60 -8.09 -15.87
CA VAL A 433 -13.95 -8.67 -15.75
C VAL A 433 -15.01 -7.77 -16.38
N PHE A 434 -16.02 -8.40 -16.99
CA PHE A 434 -17.19 -7.74 -17.57
C PHE A 434 -18.42 -8.05 -16.71
N VAL A 435 -19.05 -7.01 -16.16
CA VAL A 435 -20.19 -7.13 -15.25
C VAL A 435 -21.31 -6.15 -15.65
N CYS A 436 -22.52 -6.39 -15.15
CA CYS A 436 -23.66 -5.47 -15.30
C CYS A 436 -24.23 -5.02 -13.95
N ALA A 437 -24.57 -5.97 -13.07
CA ALA A 437 -25.12 -5.69 -11.73
C ALA A 437 -24.31 -6.34 -10.60
N MET A 438 -23.66 -7.47 -10.90
CA MET A 438 -22.81 -8.17 -9.94
C MET A 438 -21.52 -7.38 -9.70
N TRP A 439 -20.97 -7.50 -8.49
CA TRP A 439 -19.67 -6.92 -8.09
C TRP A 439 -19.58 -5.39 -8.10
N ILE A 440 -20.69 -4.68 -8.34
CA ILE A 440 -20.78 -3.22 -8.17
C ILE A 440 -20.76 -2.84 -6.68
N THR A 441 -21.45 -3.62 -5.84
CA THR A 441 -21.51 -3.44 -4.39
C THR A 441 -20.93 -4.67 -3.67
N GLY A 442 -20.52 -4.53 -2.41
CA GLY A 442 -19.94 -5.62 -1.60
C GLY A 442 -18.59 -6.20 -2.03
N PHE A 443 -18.17 -6.07 -3.29
CA PHE A 443 -16.95 -6.70 -3.81
C PHE A 443 -15.70 -5.82 -3.59
N ASP A 444 -14.69 -6.30 -2.86
CA ASP A 444 -13.48 -5.53 -2.55
C ASP A 444 -12.23 -6.15 -3.17
N VAL A 445 -11.54 -5.38 -4.04
CA VAL A 445 -10.34 -5.81 -4.78
C VAL A 445 -9.34 -4.66 -4.79
N PRO A 446 -8.42 -4.60 -3.82
CA PRO A 446 -7.46 -3.49 -3.72
C PRO A 446 -6.60 -3.28 -4.97
N SER A 447 -6.28 -4.37 -5.68
CA SER A 447 -5.51 -4.37 -6.93
C SER A 447 -6.29 -3.86 -8.15
N CYS A 448 -7.60 -3.64 -8.05
CA CYS A 448 -8.38 -3.03 -9.12
C CYS A 448 -8.08 -1.53 -9.19
N ASN A 449 -7.54 -1.08 -10.32
CA ASN A 449 -7.12 0.32 -10.51
C ASN A 449 -7.95 1.06 -11.55
N THR A 450 -8.72 0.36 -12.40
CA THR A 450 -9.51 0.99 -13.46
C THR A 450 -10.93 0.46 -13.52
N ILE A 451 -11.89 1.38 -13.56
CA ILE A 451 -13.30 1.08 -13.86
C ILE A 451 -13.65 1.70 -15.21
N TYR A 452 -14.13 0.88 -16.13
CA TYR A 452 -14.69 1.32 -17.41
C TYR A 452 -16.21 1.37 -17.29
N LEU A 453 -16.79 2.55 -17.44
CA LEU A 453 -18.21 2.80 -17.30
C LEU A 453 -18.87 2.90 -18.68
N ASP A 454 -19.71 1.90 -18.98
CA ASP A 454 -20.57 1.87 -20.16
C ASP A 454 -22.05 1.67 -19.77
N LYS A 455 -22.41 2.20 -18.59
CA LYS A 455 -23.75 2.14 -18.01
C LYS A 455 -24.08 3.50 -17.38
N PRO A 456 -25.23 4.12 -17.73
CA PRO A 456 -25.72 5.32 -17.05
C PRO A 456 -25.94 5.03 -15.56
N MET A 457 -25.34 5.83 -14.68
CA MET A 457 -25.43 5.68 -13.22
C MET A 457 -25.44 7.03 -12.51
N LYS A 458 -26.06 7.08 -11.33
CA LYS A 458 -26.15 8.27 -10.48
C LYS A 458 -25.89 7.93 -9.00
N ASN A 459 -25.80 8.99 -8.21
CA ASN A 459 -25.86 8.99 -6.75
C ASN A 459 -25.00 7.91 -6.07
N HIS A 460 -25.62 7.10 -5.20
CA HIS A 460 -24.96 6.09 -4.38
C HIS A 460 -24.39 4.94 -5.22
N THR A 461 -25.12 4.47 -6.25
CA THR A 461 -24.66 3.39 -7.13
C THR A 461 -23.39 3.77 -7.88
N LEU A 462 -23.32 5.00 -8.40
CA LEU A 462 -22.12 5.52 -9.04
C LEU A 462 -20.94 5.57 -8.06
N MET A 463 -21.16 6.13 -6.86
CA MET A 463 -20.11 6.25 -5.85
C MET A 463 -19.60 4.89 -5.35
N GLN A 464 -20.49 3.93 -5.15
CA GLN A 464 -20.13 2.56 -4.76
C GLN A 464 -19.31 1.86 -5.84
N THR A 465 -19.63 2.11 -7.12
CA THR A 465 -18.90 1.55 -8.27
C THR A 465 -17.49 2.14 -8.36
N ILE A 466 -17.34 3.46 -8.36
CA ILE A 466 -16.04 4.11 -8.55
C ILE A 466 -15.11 3.95 -7.34
N ALA A 467 -15.66 3.84 -6.13
CA ALA A 467 -14.88 3.60 -4.91
C ALA A 467 -14.14 2.25 -4.94
N ARG A 468 -14.41 1.37 -5.90
CA ARG A 468 -13.65 0.14 -6.11
C ARG A 468 -12.23 0.39 -6.58
N ALA A 469 -12.02 1.45 -7.36
CA ALA A 469 -10.70 1.85 -7.81
C ALA A 469 -9.92 2.70 -6.80
N ASN A 470 -10.53 3.12 -5.67
CA ASN A 470 -9.87 4.03 -4.71
C ASN A 470 -9.08 3.32 -3.59
N ARG A 471 -9.00 1.99 -3.60
CA ARG A 471 -8.31 1.25 -2.53
C ARG A 471 -6.79 1.33 -2.66
N VAL A 472 -6.13 1.50 -1.51
CA VAL A 472 -4.67 1.50 -1.38
C VAL A 472 -4.15 0.08 -1.63
N PHE A 473 -3.17 -0.06 -2.52
CA PHE A 473 -2.57 -1.36 -2.85
C PHE A 473 -1.15 -1.19 -3.42
N ARG A 474 -0.14 -1.77 -2.77
CA ARG A 474 1.28 -1.71 -3.20
C ARG A 474 1.66 -0.27 -3.62
N ASP A 475 2.13 -0.08 -4.85
CA ASP A 475 2.56 1.22 -5.40
C ASP A 475 1.45 1.95 -6.18
N LYS A 476 0.20 1.52 -6.03
CA LYS A 476 -0.94 2.15 -6.69
C LYS A 476 -1.07 3.58 -6.24
N VAL A 477 -0.92 4.49 -7.19
CA VAL A 477 -0.93 5.94 -6.92
C VAL A 477 -2.35 6.48 -6.92
N ASN A 478 -3.20 5.92 -7.78
CA ASN A 478 -4.55 6.41 -8.02
C ASN A 478 -5.44 5.32 -8.63
N GLY A 479 -6.75 5.57 -8.59
CA GLY A 479 -7.72 4.89 -9.44
C GLY A 479 -8.06 5.73 -10.68
N VAL A 480 -8.47 5.06 -11.75
CA VAL A 480 -8.90 5.70 -13.00
C VAL A 480 -10.32 5.27 -13.34
N ILE A 481 -11.18 6.24 -13.62
CA ILE A 481 -12.56 6.03 -14.07
C ILE A 481 -12.62 6.48 -15.53
N VAL A 482 -12.84 5.51 -16.43
CA VAL A 482 -12.97 5.75 -17.87
C VAL A 482 -14.45 5.72 -18.21
N ASP A 483 -14.97 6.80 -18.77
CA ASP A 483 -16.40 6.98 -19.02
C ASP A 483 -16.70 7.09 -20.52
N TYR A 484 -17.52 6.15 -21.01
CA TYR A 484 -17.95 6.08 -22.40
C TYR A 484 -19.37 6.61 -22.65
N VAL A 485 -20.12 6.95 -21.58
CA VAL A 485 -21.56 7.30 -21.65
C VAL A 485 -21.83 8.73 -21.21
N GLY A 486 -20.93 9.36 -20.46
CA GLY A 486 -21.05 10.76 -20.02
C GLY A 486 -21.68 10.92 -18.65
N VAL A 487 -21.32 10.04 -17.72
CA VAL A 487 -21.68 10.05 -16.30
C VAL A 487 -20.98 11.20 -15.54
N PHE A 488 -20.00 11.89 -16.12
CA PHE A 488 -19.24 12.96 -15.45
C PHE A 488 -20.07 14.04 -14.74
N ARG A 489 -21.14 14.54 -15.36
CA ARG A 489 -21.98 15.58 -14.74
C ARG A 489 -22.64 15.05 -13.46
N ASN A 490 -23.06 13.79 -13.47
CA ASN A 490 -23.60 13.11 -12.30
C ASN A 490 -22.53 12.85 -11.25
N LEU A 491 -21.32 12.54 -11.69
CA LEU A 491 -20.16 12.39 -10.82
C LEU A 491 -19.86 13.70 -10.10
N GLN A 492 -19.81 14.83 -10.80
CA GLN A 492 -19.61 16.15 -10.20
C GLN A 492 -20.75 16.53 -9.24
N LYS A 493 -22.02 16.33 -9.65
CA LYS A 493 -23.20 16.56 -8.79
C LYS A 493 -23.15 15.70 -7.53
N ALA A 494 -22.86 14.40 -7.67
CA ALA A 494 -22.68 13.50 -6.55
C ALA A 494 -21.58 14.07 -5.65
N LEU A 495 -20.34 14.16 -6.14
CA LEU A 495 -19.17 14.58 -5.38
C LEU A 495 -19.30 15.92 -4.66
N ALA A 496 -20.04 16.89 -5.20
CA ALA A 496 -20.33 18.14 -4.49
C ALA A 496 -21.09 17.90 -3.15
N VAL A 497 -21.93 16.86 -3.09
CA VAL A 497 -22.59 16.39 -1.85
C VAL A 497 -21.60 15.60 -0.95
N TYR A 498 -20.66 14.85 -1.53
CA TYR A 498 -19.71 14.00 -0.76
C TYR A 498 -18.43 14.74 -0.29
N GLY A 499 -18.09 15.87 -0.90
CA GLY A 499 -16.83 16.59 -0.67
C GLY A 499 -16.92 17.66 0.43
N THR A 500 -18.12 18.02 0.88
CA THR A 500 -18.34 19.10 1.84
C THR A 500 -18.33 18.54 3.26
N GLY A 501 -17.49 19.10 4.13
CA GLY A 501 -17.39 18.72 5.54
C GLY A 501 -18.64 19.06 6.37
N SER A 502 -19.65 19.70 5.78
CA SER A 502 -20.83 20.21 6.51
C SER A 502 -22.08 20.35 5.64
N GLY A 503 -22.46 19.32 4.84
CA GLY A 503 -23.80 19.21 4.26
C GLY A 503 -24.35 20.41 3.46
N GLY A 504 -23.51 21.36 3.06
CA GLY A 504 -23.83 22.59 2.37
C GLY A 504 -22.93 22.71 1.14
N GLY A 505 -23.54 23.07 -0.01
CA GLY A 505 -22.97 22.92 -1.35
C GLY A 505 -21.53 23.39 -1.54
N ALA A 506 -20.81 22.68 -2.41
CA ALA A 506 -19.40 22.90 -2.72
C ALA A 506 -19.15 24.23 -3.44
N GLY A 507 -18.02 24.87 -3.10
CA GLY A 507 -17.44 25.93 -3.92
C GLY A 507 -16.71 25.37 -5.15
N GLU A 508 -16.58 26.17 -6.22
CA GLU A 508 -15.77 25.83 -7.40
C GLU A 508 -14.30 25.59 -6.99
N GLY A 509 -13.86 24.33 -7.00
CA GLY A 509 -12.50 23.90 -6.63
C GLY A 509 -12.44 22.67 -5.72
N GLU A 510 -13.56 22.23 -5.16
CA GLU A 510 -13.62 21.20 -4.10
C GLU A 510 -14.04 19.79 -4.59
N CYS A 511 -13.83 19.46 -5.86
CA CYS A 511 -14.22 18.15 -6.39
C CYS A 511 -13.15 17.09 -6.06
N PRO A 512 -13.46 16.01 -5.29
CA PRO A 512 -12.49 14.99 -4.92
C PRO A 512 -12.02 14.09 -6.07
N VAL A 513 -12.79 14.05 -7.17
CA VAL A 513 -12.36 13.46 -8.43
C VAL A 513 -11.88 14.58 -9.34
N GLN A 514 -10.61 14.49 -9.72
CA GLN A 514 -9.97 15.49 -10.56
C GLN A 514 -9.94 15.00 -12.01
N ALA A 515 -10.14 15.93 -12.95
CA ALA A 515 -9.88 15.65 -14.35
C ALA A 515 -8.39 15.34 -14.52
N LYS A 516 -8.06 14.39 -15.39
CA LYS A 516 -6.66 14.02 -15.67
C LYS A 516 -5.80 15.20 -16.13
N ALA A 517 -6.40 16.20 -16.77
CA ALA A 517 -5.76 17.47 -17.14
C ALA A 517 -5.11 18.21 -15.95
N PHE A 518 -5.66 18.07 -14.74
CA PHE A 518 -5.06 18.65 -13.54
C PHE A 518 -3.73 17.99 -13.16
N LEU A 519 -3.62 16.66 -13.33
CA LEU A 519 -2.34 15.95 -13.13
C LEU A 519 -1.30 16.37 -14.14
N VAL A 520 -1.70 16.57 -15.41
CA VAL A 520 -0.82 17.08 -16.46
C VAL A 520 -0.27 18.45 -16.09
N ALA A 521 -1.14 19.36 -15.61
CA ALA A 521 -0.71 20.68 -15.14
C ALA A 521 0.24 20.60 -13.92
N LYS A 522 -0.09 19.76 -12.93
CA LYS A 522 0.77 19.53 -11.76
C LYS A 522 2.12 18.91 -12.10
N LEU A 523 2.15 17.96 -13.03
CA LEU A 523 3.40 17.35 -13.51
C LEU A 523 4.27 18.41 -14.18
N ARG A 524 3.68 19.27 -15.02
CA ARG A 524 4.39 20.39 -15.65
C ARG A 524 4.98 21.35 -14.60
N GLU A 525 4.21 21.71 -13.58
CA GLU A 525 4.67 22.52 -12.46
C GLU A 525 5.86 21.87 -11.73
N LYS A 526 5.78 20.59 -11.39
CA LYS A 526 6.84 19.87 -10.66
C LYS A 526 8.09 19.60 -11.49
N ILE A 527 7.95 19.42 -12.79
CA ILE A 527 9.09 19.38 -13.70
C ILE A 527 9.77 20.75 -13.74
N ALA A 528 9.02 21.85 -13.86
CA ALA A 528 9.58 23.20 -13.85
C ALA A 528 10.30 23.53 -12.51
N GLU A 529 9.73 23.11 -11.37
CA GLU A 529 10.39 23.22 -10.06
C GLU A 529 11.70 22.42 -10.01
N THR A 530 11.72 21.22 -10.59
CA THR A 530 12.93 20.38 -10.67
C THR A 530 13.99 21.00 -11.58
N GLU A 531 13.58 21.58 -12.72
CA GLU A 531 14.44 22.32 -13.64
C GLU A 531 15.06 23.55 -12.97
N GLU A 532 14.27 24.35 -12.26
CA GLU A 532 14.76 25.50 -11.51
C GLU A 532 15.74 25.10 -10.42
N PHE A 533 15.41 24.02 -9.68
CA PHE A 533 16.29 23.46 -8.65
C PHE A 533 17.68 23.06 -9.22
N CYS A 534 17.71 22.42 -10.39
CA CYS A 534 18.93 22.05 -11.10
C CYS A 534 19.67 23.28 -11.64
N ARG A 535 18.95 24.25 -12.22
CA ARG A 535 19.54 25.47 -12.80
C ARG A 535 20.26 26.31 -11.75
N LEU A 536 19.66 26.47 -10.56
CA LEU A 536 20.28 27.16 -9.42
C LEU A 536 21.59 26.50 -8.94
N ARG A 537 21.81 25.23 -9.31
CA ARG A 537 23.00 24.44 -8.97
C ARG A 537 23.97 24.26 -10.14
N GLY A 538 23.76 25.02 -11.22
CA GLY A 538 24.66 25.06 -12.37
C GLY A 538 24.41 23.98 -13.41
N SER A 539 23.22 23.37 -13.45
CA SER A 539 22.89 22.30 -14.39
C SER A 539 21.57 22.56 -15.10
N ASP A 540 21.62 22.63 -16.42
CA ASP A 540 20.43 22.85 -17.26
C ASP A 540 19.99 21.51 -17.88
N LEU A 541 18.80 21.05 -17.50
CA LEU A 541 18.24 19.79 -17.95
C LEU A 541 18.01 19.76 -19.47
N HIS A 542 17.70 20.88 -20.11
CA HIS A 542 17.55 20.93 -21.57
C HIS A 542 18.88 20.82 -22.30
N VAL A 543 19.95 21.39 -21.74
CA VAL A 543 21.31 21.26 -22.30
C VAL A 543 21.78 19.81 -22.19
N ILE A 544 21.52 19.16 -21.06
CA ILE A 544 21.83 17.74 -20.88
C ILE A 544 21.00 16.88 -21.85
N GLN A 545 19.71 17.20 -22.03
CA GLN A 545 18.84 16.48 -22.96
C GLN A 545 19.29 16.57 -24.43
N ALA A 546 19.90 17.68 -24.83
CA ALA A 546 20.40 17.88 -26.20
C ALA A 546 21.79 17.27 -26.46
N ALA A 547 22.50 16.87 -25.41
CA ALA A 547 23.83 16.28 -25.52
C ALA A 547 23.77 14.77 -25.83
N SER A 548 24.81 14.24 -26.48
CA SER A 548 24.93 12.82 -26.82
C SER A 548 26.32 12.27 -26.52
N GLY A 549 26.43 10.95 -26.37
CA GLY A 549 27.71 10.27 -26.14
C GLY A 549 28.45 10.74 -24.88
N PHE A 550 29.76 11.00 -25.00
CA PHE A 550 30.60 11.37 -23.85
C PHE A 550 30.25 12.73 -23.22
N ASP A 551 29.72 13.66 -24.00
CA ASP A 551 29.31 14.98 -23.49
C ASP A 551 28.08 14.88 -22.59
N LEU A 552 27.13 13.99 -22.93
CA LEU A 552 25.98 13.68 -22.07
C LEU A 552 26.43 13.11 -20.71
N VAL A 553 27.36 12.14 -20.73
CA VAL A 553 27.89 11.54 -19.50
C VAL A 553 28.54 12.60 -18.62
N LYS A 554 29.33 13.49 -19.23
CA LYS A 554 29.97 14.60 -18.53
C LYS A 554 28.95 15.52 -17.87
N LEU A 555 27.95 15.98 -18.62
CA LEU A 555 26.93 16.90 -18.10
C LEU A 555 26.04 16.26 -17.03
N LEU A 556 25.71 14.98 -17.16
CA LEU A 556 24.96 14.22 -16.14
C LEU A 556 25.69 14.20 -14.82
N ASP A 557 26.98 13.88 -14.85
CA ASP A 557 27.75 13.81 -13.63
C ASP A 557 28.07 15.20 -13.05
N ASP A 558 28.19 16.23 -13.90
CA ASP A 558 28.29 17.63 -13.46
C ASP A 558 26.99 18.05 -12.72
N ALA A 559 25.84 17.54 -13.18
CA ALA A 559 24.57 17.70 -12.47
C ALA A 559 24.53 16.99 -11.12
N VAL A 560 25.03 15.75 -11.05
CA VAL A 560 25.18 15.03 -9.77
C VAL A 560 26.07 15.83 -8.81
N GLU A 561 27.21 16.34 -9.26
CA GLU A 561 28.12 17.16 -8.47
C GLU A 561 27.48 18.47 -7.98
N GLY A 562 26.63 19.10 -8.82
CA GLY A 562 25.84 20.27 -8.46
C GLY A 562 24.73 19.98 -7.44
N ILE A 563 24.14 18.78 -7.47
CA ILE A 563 23.08 18.38 -6.53
C ILE A 563 23.65 17.98 -5.17
N LEU A 564 24.82 17.34 -5.13
CA LEU A 564 25.49 16.85 -3.91
C LEU A 564 26.17 17.95 -3.06
N VAL A 565 25.74 19.20 -3.20
CA VAL A 565 26.21 20.34 -2.37
C VAL A 565 25.96 20.08 -0.89
N SER A 566 24.79 19.51 -0.55
CA SER A 566 24.40 19.21 0.83
C SER A 566 23.49 17.99 0.89
N VAL A 567 23.40 17.37 2.07
CA VAL A 567 22.47 16.26 2.33
C VAL A 567 21.02 16.69 2.15
N GLU A 568 20.68 17.93 2.50
CA GLU A 568 19.34 18.49 2.27
C GLU A 568 19.05 18.61 0.78
N SER A 569 20.00 19.13 -0.02
CA SER A 569 19.89 19.23 -1.48
C SER A 569 19.68 17.85 -2.13
N LYS A 570 20.45 16.84 -1.70
CA LYS A 570 20.26 15.45 -2.12
C LYS A 570 18.85 14.95 -1.82
N ARG A 571 18.36 15.16 -0.59
CA ARG A 571 17.00 14.75 -0.18
C ARG A 571 15.91 15.45 -0.98
N THR A 572 16.03 16.76 -1.18
CA THR A 572 15.07 17.55 -1.95
C THR A 572 14.98 17.07 -3.39
N PHE A 573 16.13 16.85 -4.06
CA PHE A 573 16.13 16.34 -5.43
C PHE A 573 15.50 14.95 -5.54
N LEU A 574 15.86 14.02 -4.64
CA LEU A 574 15.28 12.68 -4.65
C LEU A 574 13.76 12.71 -4.39
N ALA A 575 13.28 13.61 -3.53
CA ALA A 575 11.85 13.80 -3.30
C ALA A 575 11.13 14.35 -4.53
N LEU A 576 11.71 15.35 -5.21
CA LEU A 576 11.18 15.90 -6.47
C LEU A 576 11.15 14.84 -7.57
N ALA A 577 12.24 14.10 -7.75
CA ALA A 577 12.35 13.02 -8.73
C ALA A 577 11.31 11.92 -8.49
N ALA A 578 11.11 11.52 -7.23
CA ALA A 578 10.09 10.55 -6.85
C ALA A 578 8.66 11.07 -7.13
N LEU A 579 8.40 12.36 -6.88
CA LEU A 579 7.10 12.98 -7.16
C LEU A 579 6.82 13.09 -8.66
N VAL A 580 7.79 13.53 -9.46
CA VAL A 580 7.70 13.58 -10.93
C VAL A 580 7.40 12.19 -11.48
N ASN A 581 8.13 11.16 -11.02
CA ASN A 581 7.89 9.78 -11.44
C ASN A 581 6.49 9.28 -11.05
N ARG A 582 6.03 9.61 -9.84
CA ARG A 582 4.68 9.26 -9.36
C ARG A 582 3.58 9.91 -10.19
N LEU A 583 3.69 11.22 -10.46
CA LEU A 583 2.74 11.98 -11.26
C LEU A 583 2.72 11.52 -12.72
N PHE A 584 3.90 11.23 -13.29
CA PHE A 584 4.02 10.67 -14.64
C PHE A 584 3.27 9.34 -14.78
N LYS A 585 3.42 8.42 -13.82
CA LYS A 585 2.64 7.17 -13.82
C LYS A 585 1.14 7.41 -13.73
N ALA A 586 0.72 8.38 -12.93
CA ALA A 586 -0.70 8.70 -12.75
C ALA A 586 -1.35 9.26 -14.02
N ILE A 587 -0.57 9.87 -14.92
CA ILE A 587 -1.09 10.37 -16.20
C ILE A 587 -1.07 9.32 -17.32
N LEU A 588 -0.44 8.16 -17.20
CA LEU A 588 -0.51 7.15 -18.25
C LEU A 588 -1.92 6.53 -18.33
N PRO A 589 -2.49 6.20 -19.51
CA PRO A 589 -1.95 6.31 -20.89
C PRO A 589 -2.28 7.62 -21.62
N ASP A 590 -2.40 8.77 -20.95
CA ASP A 590 -2.77 10.02 -21.60
C ASP A 590 -1.75 10.42 -22.68
N PRO A 591 -2.17 10.83 -23.89
CA PRO A 591 -1.26 11.30 -24.94
C PRO A 591 -0.34 12.44 -24.50
N ALA A 592 -0.78 13.30 -23.57
CA ALA A 592 0.03 14.38 -23.02
C ALA A 592 1.27 13.88 -22.26
N ALA A 593 1.31 12.61 -21.85
CA ALA A 593 2.51 12.01 -21.25
C ALA A 593 3.74 12.06 -22.19
N GLY A 594 3.52 12.08 -23.50
CA GLY A 594 4.59 12.22 -24.49
C GLY A 594 5.42 13.50 -24.32
N GLU A 595 4.83 14.59 -23.81
CA GLU A 595 5.51 15.86 -23.54
C GLU A 595 6.64 15.71 -22.49
N PHE A 596 6.45 14.84 -21.50
CA PHE A 596 7.29 14.78 -20.30
C PHE A 596 8.28 13.62 -20.29
N GLY A 597 8.15 12.65 -21.20
CA GLY A 597 8.89 11.39 -21.17
C GLY A 597 10.42 11.59 -21.11
N SER A 598 10.97 12.45 -21.96
CA SER A 598 12.41 12.69 -22.04
C SER A 598 12.97 13.36 -20.78
N LEU A 599 12.30 14.39 -20.25
CA LEU A 599 12.72 15.09 -19.03
C LEU A 599 12.59 14.19 -17.79
N ARG A 600 11.49 13.45 -17.67
CA ARG A 600 11.30 12.45 -16.60
C ARG A 600 12.41 11.42 -16.61
N LYS A 601 12.80 10.93 -17.78
CA LYS A 601 13.90 9.95 -17.93
C LYS A 601 15.21 10.54 -17.41
N LEU A 602 15.54 11.76 -17.82
CA LEU A 602 16.74 12.44 -17.38
C LEU A 602 16.78 12.63 -15.85
N ILE A 603 15.69 13.11 -15.26
CA ILE A 603 15.55 13.27 -13.80
C ILE A 603 15.73 11.93 -13.09
N THR A 604 15.16 10.85 -13.63
CA THR A 604 15.27 9.50 -13.08
C THR A 604 16.72 8.99 -13.12
N VAL A 605 17.42 9.17 -14.24
CA VAL A 605 18.84 8.77 -14.38
C VAL A 605 19.74 9.52 -13.40
N ILE A 606 19.51 10.81 -13.18
CA ILE A 606 20.27 11.59 -12.19
C ILE A 606 20.00 11.06 -10.78
N ALA A 607 18.73 10.75 -10.46
CA ALA A 607 18.36 10.17 -9.16
C ALA A 607 19.01 8.80 -8.93
N GLU A 608 19.00 7.92 -9.95
CA GLU A 608 19.65 6.61 -9.90
C GLU A 608 21.16 6.73 -9.71
N LYS A 609 21.82 7.65 -10.44
CA LYS A 609 23.25 7.95 -10.25
C LYS A 609 23.52 8.36 -8.80
N ILE A 610 22.74 9.27 -8.24
CA ILE A 610 22.88 9.68 -6.83
C ILE A 610 22.71 8.48 -5.89
N CYS A 611 21.67 7.65 -6.08
CA CYS A 611 21.41 6.49 -5.24
C CYS A 611 22.51 5.43 -5.34
N SER A 612 23.10 5.23 -6.53
CA SER A 612 24.21 4.27 -6.74
C SER A 612 25.50 4.61 -5.99
N LEU A 613 25.61 5.83 -5.44
CA LEU A 613 26.76 6.26 -4.63
C LEU A 613 26.65 5.78 -3.18
N ASP A 614 25.46 5.43 -2.69
CA ASP A 614 25.26 4.87 -1.35
C ASP A 614 25.44 3.34 -1.38
N PRO A 615 26.07 2.72 -0.37
CA PRO A 615 26.23 1.27 -0.30
C PRO A 615 24.95 0.69 0.30
N GLU A 616 24.24 -0.08 -0.52
CA GLU A 616 23.14 -0.98 -0.16
C GLU A 616 22.44 -0.68 1.18
N VAL A 617 21.52 0.30 1.16
CA VAL A 617 20.23 -0.01 1.78
C VAL A 617 19.62 -1.06 0.86
N ASP A 618 19.14 -2.17 1.40
CA ASP A 618 18.43 -3.18 0.62
C ASP A 618 17.15 -2.55 0.03
N ILE A 619 17.31 -1.99 -1.16
CA ILE A 619 16.25 -1.49 -2.03
C ILE A 619 16.01 -2.50 -3.15
N SER A 620 16.31 -3.79 -2.97
CA SER A 620 16.00 -4.82 -3.97
C SER A 620 14.51 -4.79 -4.36
N GLU A 621 13.62 -4.38 -3.44
CA GLU A 621 12.20 -4.14 -3.69
C GLU A 621 11.90 -2.87 -4.52
N VAL A 622 12.73 -1.83 -4.44
CA VAL A 622 12.60 -0.58 -5.21
C VAL A 622 13.31 -0.71 -6.56
N MET A 623 14.44 -1.41 -6.61
CA MET A 623 15.25 -1.66 -7.81
C MET A 623 14.52 -2.60 -8.78
N ALA A 624 13.91 -3.68 -8.29
CA ALA A 624 13.10 -4.57 -9.15
C ALA A 624 11.83 -3.89 -9.72
N LYS A 625 11.33 -2.85 -9.03
CA LYS A 625 10.18 -2.03 -9.48
C LYS A 625 10.58 -0.84 -10.35
N VAL A 626 11.85 -0.47 -10.39
CA VAL A 626 12.38 0.65 -11.20
C VAL A 626 12.99 0.15 -12.50
N GLU A 627 13.58 -1.05 -12.52
CA GLU A 627 14.00 -1.71 -13.77
C GLU A 627 12.83 -1.98 -14.73
N THR A 628 11.66 -2.36 -14.21
CA THR A 628 10.43 -2.51 -15.01
C THR A 628 9.81 -1.17 -15.47
N LEU A 629 10.27 -0.02 -14.94
CA LEU A 629 9.79 1.33 -15.32
C LEU A 629 10.68 2.03 -16.35
N LEU A 630 11.81 1.42 -16.69
CA LEU A 630 12.75 1.94 -17.68
C LEU A 630 12.35 1.61 -19.13
N ASP A 631 11.37 0.72 -19.31
CA ASP A 631 11.03 0.14 -20.61
C ASP A 631 9.86 0.82 -21.36
N ASP A 632 9.14 1.76 -20.74
CA ASP A 632 8.08 2.53 -21.44
C ASP A 632 8.62 3.80 -22.13
N SER A 633 9.31 3.57 -23.26
CA SER A 633 9.51 4.37 -24.50
C SER A 633 8.99 5.84 -24.50
N VAL A 634 9.69 6.91 -24.90
CA VAL A 634 10.59 7.16 -26.06
C VAL A 634 11.51 8.38 -25.78
N ALA A 635 12.66 8.39 -26.46
CA ALA A 635 13.66 9.45 -26.67
C ALA A 635 14.76 9.65 -25.60
N ALA A 636 15.97 9.73 -26.13
CA ALA A 636 17.30 9.78 -25.52
C ALA A 636 17.86 8.41 -25.06
N GLU A 637 19.12 8.19 -25.42
CA GLU A 637 19.94 6.99 -25.24
C GLU A 637 19.79 6.35 -23.85
N ALA A 638 19.75 5.02 -23.81
CA ALA A 638 19.78 4.27 -22.57
C ALA A 638 21.16 4.41 -21.91
N TYR A 639 21.22 5.11 -20.79
CA TYR A 639 22.39 5.12 -19.94
C TYR A 639 22.28 3.93 -18.98
N VAL A 640 23.02 2.87 -19.27
CA VAL A 640 23.32 1.83 -18.27
C VAL A 640 24.32 2.45 -17.30
N ILE A 641 24.00 2.52 -16.01
CA ILE A 641 25.03 2.68 -14.98
C ILE A 641 25.89 1.43 -15.08
N ALA A 642 27.02 1.54 -15.77
CA ALA A 642 27.98 0.45 -15.87
C ALA A 642 28.48 0.15 -14.46
N ASN A 643 27.93 -0.89 -13.82
CA ASN A 643 28.49 -1.50 -12.61
C ASN A 643 29.92 -2.07 -12.86
N ALA A 644 30.43 -1.99 -14.09
CA ALA A 644 31.72 -2.49 -14.52
C ALA A 644 32.92 -1.70 -13.96
N ASP A 645 32.76 -0.40 -13.65
CA ASP A 645 33.87 0.46 -13.21
C ASP A 645 34.01 0.63 -11.68
N LYS A 646 33.25 -0.14 -10.88
CA LYS A 646 33.47 -0.16 -9.42
C LYS A 646 34.88 -0.72 -9.14
N PRO A 647 35.81 0.04 -8.54
CA PRO A 647 37.10 -0.51 -8.14
C PRO A 647 36.90 -1.66 -7.16
N VAL A 648 37.78 -2.66 -7.19
CA VAL A 648 37.65 -3.96 -6.49
C VAL A 648 37.30 -3.81 -4.99
N TRP A 649 37.72 -2.73 -4.33
CA TRP A 649 37.41 -2.46 -2.92
C TRP A 649 35.94 -2.11 -2.66
N GLU A 650 35.19 -1.59 -3.64
CA GLU A 650 33.73 -1.36 -3.56
C GLU A 650 32.92 -2.65 -3.67
N ARG A 651 33.48 -3.74 -4.22
CA ARG A 651 32.81 -5.05 -4.35
C ARG A 651 33.22 -6.06 -3.27
N GLN A 652 34.36 -5.84 -2.60
CA GLN A 652 34.96 -6.81 -1.66
C GLN A 652 35.01 -6.36 -0.20
N HIS A 653 34.49 -5.17 0.14
CA HIS A 653 34.37 -4.65 1.53
C HIS A 653 35.70 -4.63 2.32
N ASP A 654 36.84 -4.60 1.61
CA ASP A 654 38.18 -4.79 2.16
C ASP A 654 38.99 -3.49 2.03
N LEU A 655 39.01 -2.70 3.10
CA LEU A 655 39.71 -1.41 3.12
C LEU A 655 41.25 -1.57 3.04
N SER A 656 41.76 -2.78 3.31
CA SER A 656 43.18 -3.09 3.25
C SER A 656 43.76 -3.02 1.82
N LYS A 657 42.87 -2.98 0.82
CA LYS A 657 43.15 -2.85 -0.63
C LYS A 657 42.83 -1.47 -1.20
N ILE A 658 42.47 -0.49 -0.37
CA ILE A 658 42.28 0.88 -0.84
C ILE A 658 43.62 1.48 -1.21
N ASP A 659 43.80 1.79 -2.49
CA ASP A 659 44.89 2.62 -2.97
C ASP A 659 44.58 4.08 -2.66
N PHE A 660 45.02 4.54 -1.49
CA PHE A 660 44.84 5.90 -1.01
C PHE A 660 45.51 6.95 -1.92
N GLU A 661 46.57 6.57 -2.64
CA GLU A 661 47.25 7.46 -3.57
C GLU A 661 46.42 7.62 -4.86
N ALA A 662 45.85 6.53 -5.37
CA ALA A 662 44.91 6.58 -6.48
C ALA A 662 43.63 7.35 -6.12
N LEU A 663 43.12 7.21 -4.90
CA LEU A 663 41.94 7.96 -4.43
C LEU A 663 42.23 9.47 -4.33
N ARG A 664 43.41 9.86 -3.83
CA ARG A 664 43.85 11.26 -3.83
C ARG A 664 43.99 11.81 -5.25
N LYS A 665 44.60 11.06 -6.18
CA LYS A 665 44.71 11.47 -7.59
C LYS A 665 43.34 11.63 -8.26
N ARG A 666 42.38 10.75 -7.96
CA ARG A 666 40.98 10.88 -8.44
C ARG A 666 40.26 12.09 -7.84
N PHE A 667 40.50 12.40 -6.57
CA PHE A 667 39.95 13.59 -5.92
C PHE A 667 40.53 14.89 -6.49
N GLU A 668 41.83 14.92 -6.79
CA GLU A 668 42.52 16.10 -7.34
C GLU A 668 42.19 16.34 -8.82
N GLY A 669 42.01 15.28 -9.61
CA GLY A 669 41.70 15.35 -11.04
C GLY A 669 40.22 15.19 -11.42
N GLY A 670 39.31 15.02 -10.45
CA GLY A 670 37.94 14.59 -10.68
C GLY A 670 36.86 15.34 -9.88
N ARG A 671 35.68 14.73 -9.76
CA ARG A 671 34.47 15.32 -9.15
C ARG A 671 34.48 15.16 -7.63
N LYS A 672 34.92 16.22 -6.93
CA LYS A 672 35.28 16.18 -5.50
C LYS A 672 34.11 15.76 -4.58
N ARG A 673 32.90 16.28 -4.76
CA ARG A 673 31.73 15.95 -3.91
C ARG A 673 31.24 14.54 -4.16
N THR A 674 31.25 14.09 -5.41
CA THR A 674 30.93 12.70 -5.77
C THR A 674 31.89 11.73 -5.09
N GLU A 675 33.19 12.01 -5.09
CA GLU A 675 34.19 11.18 -4.41
C GLU A 675 34.06 11.22 -2.88
N ILE A 676 33.70 12.36 -2.28
CA ILE A 676 33.38 12.46 -0.84
C ILE A 676 32.16 11.60 -0.48
N GLU A 677 31.10 11.66 -1.28
CA GLU A 677 29.90 10.87 -1.05
C GLU A 677 30.19 9.38 -1.13
N ARG A 678 30.98 8.93 -2.12
CA ARG A 678 31.44 7.53 -2.21
C ARG A 678 32.29 7.11 -1.01
N LEU A 679 33.24 7.95 -0.62
CA LEU A 679 34.10 7.65 0.54
C LEU A 679 33.29 7.62 1.84
N ARG A 680 32.35 8.57 2.01
CA ARG A 680 31.43 8.59 3.15
C ARG A 680 30.61 7.31 3.21
N ALA A 681 29.97 6.96 2.09
CA ALA A 681 29.21 5.73 1.91
C ALA A 681 30.01 4.49 2.34
N ALA A 682 31.21 4.30 1.77
CA ALA A 682 32.07 3.16 2.08
C ALA A 682 32.47 3.11 3.57
N LEU A 683 32.82 4.26 4.16
CA LEU A 683 33.19 4.35 5.57
C LEU A 683 32.01 4.09 6.50
N GLU A 684 30.81 4.58 6.17
CA GLU A 684 29.60 4.35 6.95
C GLU A 684 29.29 2.85 7.07
N LEU A 685 29.35 2.13 5.94
CA LEU A 685 29.15 0.69 5.91
C LEU A 685 30.21 -0.02 6.78
N LYS A 686 31.49 0.32 6.58
CA LYS A 686 32.58 -0.34 7.29
C LYS A 686 32.54 -0.11 8.79
N VAL A 687 32.26 1.12 9.24
CA VAL A 687 32.14 1.43 10.67
C VAL A 687 31.01 0.63 11.29
N ARG A 688 29.87 0.47 10.59
CA ARG A 688 28.76 -0.37 11.06
C ARG A 688 29.15 -1.83 11.14
N GLU A 689 29.85 -2.38 10.14
CA GLU A 689 30.37 -3.75 10.16
C GLU A 689 31.31 -3.98 11.35
N LEU A 690 32.31 -3.11 11.52
CA LEU A 690 33.29 -3.22 12.60
C LEU A 690 32.66 -3.03 13.99
N ALA A 691 31.67 -2.15 14.12
CA ALA A 691 30.92 -1.94 15.37
C ALA A 691 29.99 -3.12 15.70
N THR A 692 29.49 -3.84 14.67
CA THR A 692 28.70 -5.07 14.85
C THR A 692 29.58 -6.19 15.38
N LEU A 693 30.81 -6.32 14.86
CA LEU A 693 31.80 -7.29 15.33
C LEU A 693 32.31 -6.96 16.73
N ASN A 694 32.60 -5.69 17.03
CA ASN A 694 33.10 -5.28 18.34
C ASN A 694 32.40 -4.00 18.83
N ARG A 695 31.56 -4.14 19.85
CA ARG A 695 30.81 -3.03 20.47
C ARG A 695 31.68 -1.91 21.03
N THR A 696 32.93 -2.19 21.40
CA THR A 696 33.83 -1.14 21.91
C THR A 696 34.30 -0.19 20.81
N ARG A 697 33.90 -0.43 19.54
CA ARG A 697 34.14 0.47 18.40
C ARG A 697 33.00 1.44 18.13
N LEU A 698 31.97 1.49 19.00
CA LEU A 698 30.88 2.49 18.88
C LEU A 698 31.40 3.93 18.87
N ASP A 699 32.52 4.22 19.52
CA ASP A 699 33.17 5.53 19.49
C ASP A 699 33.56 5.97 18.06
N TYR A 700 33.92 5.04 17.18
CA TYR A 700 34.21 5.35 15.77
C TYR A 700 32.92 5.72 15.02
N LEU A 701 31.79 5.10 15.35
CA LEU A 701 30.48 5.48 14.79
C LEU A 701 30.06 6.87 15.24
N GLU A 702 30.21 7.19 16.53
CA GLU A 702 29.95 8.55 17.02
C GLU A 702 30.87 9.59 16.37
N ARG A 703 32.16 9.29 16.26
CA ARG A 703 33.13 10.18 15.61
C ARG A 703 32.78 10.40 14.14
N PHE A 704 32.38 9.35 13.42
CA PHE A 704 31.90 9.45 12.05
C PHE A 704 30.66 10.34 11.95
N GLN A 705 29.66 10.13 12.80
CA GLN A 705 28.44 10.94 12.83
C GLN A 705 28.73 12.43 13.11
N ARG A 706 29.64 12.73 14.04
CA ARG A 706 30.08 14.12 14.32
C ARG A 706 30.75 14.75 13.11
N LEU A 707 31.58 14.01 12.40
CA LEU A 707 32.24 14.45 11.18
C LEU A 707 31.22 14.78 10.08
N ILE A 708 30.17 13.95 9.92
CA ILE A 708 29.07 14.22 8.98
C ILE A 708 28.25 15.45 9.40
N ALA A 709 27.93 15.58 10.69
CA ALA A 709 27.19 16.73 11.21
C ALA A 709 27.96 18.04 10.98
N ALA A 710 29.27 18.03 11.22
CA ALA A 710 30.13 19.18 10.98
C ALA A 710 30.17 19.56 9.49
N TYR A 711 30.27 18.59 8.58
CA TYR A 711 30.18 18.84 7.13
C TYR A 711 28.84 19.45 6.73
N ASN A 712 27.72 18.88 7.22
CA ASN A 712 26.38 19.38 6.91
C ASN A 712 26.12 20.80 7.46
N SER A 713 26.75 21.17 8.57
CA SER A 713 26.68 22.52 9.15
C SER A 713 27.53 23.56 8.41
N GLY A 714 28.31 23.15 7.39
CA GLY A 714 29.24 24.01 6.66
C GLY A 714 30.55 24.29 7.40
N ALA A 715 30.83 23.60 8.50
CA ALA A 715 32.07 23.78 9.28
C ALA A 715 33.33 23.26 8.55
N TYR A 716 33.15 22.34 7.59
CA TYR A 716 34.22 21.85 6.73
C TYR A 716 33.93 22.20 5.27
N ASN A 717 34.94 22.71 4.56
CA ASN A 717 34.90 22.76 3.10
C ASN A 717 35.20 21.36 2.51
N VAL A 718 34.99 21.21 1.19
CA VAL A 718 35.13 19.93 0.46
C VAL A 718 36.51 19.29 0.69
N GLU A 719 37.58 20.08 0.67
CA GLU A 719 38.96 19.58 0.83
C GLU A 719 39.27 19.17 2.27
N ALA A 720 38.82 19.95 3.26
CA ALA A 720 38.98 19.62 4.67
C ALA A 720 38.18 18.37 5.05
N MET A 721 36.96 18.23 4.51
CA MET A 721 36.13 17.04 4.71
C MET A 721 36.82 15.79 4.16
N PHE A 722 37.34 15.84 2.93
CA PHE A 722 38.05 14.71 2.34
C PHE A 722 39.28 14.33 3.18
N ALA A 723 40.05 15.32 3.66
CA ALA A 723 41.21 15.07 4.52
C ALA A 723 40.83 14.43 5.88
N GLU A 724 39.71 14.82 6.47
CA GLU A 724 39.19 14.20 7.70
C GLU A 724 38.66 12.78 7.45
N LEU A 725 37.93 12.55 6.35
CA LEU A 725 37.47 11.22 5.97
C LEU A 725 38.65 10.27 5.68
N MET A 726 39.71 10.76 5.05
CA MET A 726 40.94 9.99 4.82
C MET A 726 41.64 9.64 6.12
N ARG A 727 41.80 10.60 7.03
CA ARG A 727 42.37 10.34 8.37
C ARG A 727 41.52 9.34 9.15
N PHE A 728 40.20 9.41 9.02
CA PHE A 728 39.29 8.46 9.62
C PHE A 728 39.40 7.07 8.99
N ALA A 729 39.54 6.98 7.67
CA ALA A 729 39.77 5.74 6.93
C ALA A 729 41.09 5.06 7.36
N GLU A 730 42.18 5.83 7.49
CA GLU A 730 43.47 5.34 7.99
C GLU A 730 43.35 4.80 9.42
N ALA A 731 42.62 5.52 10.29
CA ALA A 731 42.37 5.08 11.66
C ALA A 731 41.53 3.79 11.72
N LEU A 732 40.53 3.63 10.86
CA LEU A 732 39.74 2.41 10.74
C LEU A 732 40.56 1.24 10.18
N ASN A 733 41.44 1.49 9.22
CA ASN A 733 42.34 0.45 8.67
C ASN A 733 43.30 -0.08 9.73
N ALA A 734 43.86 0.81 10.55
CA ALA A 734 44.69 0.41 11.67
C ALA A 734 43.89 -0.45 12.68
N GLU A 735 42.65 -0.04 12.97
CA GLU A 735 41.76 -0.73 13.89
C GLU A 735 41.31 -2.11 13.37
N GLU A 736 40.99 -2.22 12.08
CA GLU A 736 40.63 -3.49 11.44
C GLU A 736 41.80 -4.49 11.48
N ARG A 737 43.04 -4.02 11.28
CA ARG A 737 44.25 -4.88 11.33
C ARG A 737 44.72 -5.19 12.74
N ARG A 738 44.12 -4.58 13.78
CA ARG A 738 44.57 -4.73 15.16
C ARG A 738 44.52 -6.17 15.66
N HIS A 739 43.58 -6.99 15.19
CA HIS A 739 43.50 -8.40 15.57
C HIS A 739 44.78 -9.15 15.16
N MET A 740 45.31 -8.87 13.96
CA MET A 740 46.58 -9.44 13.49
C MET A 740 47.77 -8.95 14.33
N THR A 741 47.84 -7.65 14.63
CA THR A 741 48.93 -7.10 15.45
C THR A 741 48.92 -7.66 16.88
N GLU A 742 47.74 -7.94 17.44
CA GLU A 742 47.58 -8.51 18.77
C GLU A 742 47.71 -10.04 18.81
N ASN A 743 47.86 -10.70 17.65
CA ASN A 743 47.82 -12.16 17.46
C ASN A 743 46.53 -12.81 18.02
N LEU A 744 45.40 -12.16 17.77
CA LEU A 744 44.05 -12.59 18.15
C LEU A 744 43.17 -12.74 16.90
N THR A 745 42.19 -13.62 16.93
CA THR A 745 41.07 -13.57 15.97
C THR A 745 40.19 -12.35 16.23
N GLU A 746 39.38 -11.95 15.26
CA GLU A 746 38.46 -10.79 15.42
C GLU A 746 37.47 -10.99 16.58
N GLU A 747 37.07 -12.24 16.79
CA GLU A 747 36.20 -12.68 17.89
C GLU A 747 36.90 -12.65 19.25
N GLU A 748 38.16 -13.11 19.30
CA GLU A 748 39.00 -13.02 20.51
C GLU A 748 39.33 -11.56 20.87
N LEU A 749 39.55 -10.72 19.86
CA LEU A 749 39.84 -9.30 20.06
C LEU A 749 38.64 -8.57 20.68
N ALA A 750 37.41 -8.90 20.29
CA ALA A 750 36.21 -8.32 20.90
C ALA A 750 36.13 -8.65 22.41
N LEU A 751 36.45 -9.89 22.80
CA LEU A 751 36.50 -10.28 24.20
C LEU A 751 37.65 -9.59 24.95
N PHE A 752 38.84 -9.55 24.35
CA PHE A 752 40.00 -8.86 24.93
C PHE A 752 39.72 -7.37 25.18
N ASP A 753 39.06 -6.69 24.24
CA ASP A 753 38.66 -5.28 24.38
C ASP A 753 37.65 -5.07 25.51
N LEU A 754 36.66 -5.94 25.66
CA LEU A 754 35.69 -5.84 26.75
C LEU A 754 36.39 -5.96 28.11
N LEU A 755 37.38 -6.85 28.20
CA LEU A 755 38.18 -7.07 29.40
C LEU A 755 39.15 -5.92 29.68
N THR A 756 39.61 -5.16 28.68
CA THR A 756 40.64 -4.13 28.85
C THR A 756 40.13 -2.69 28.80
N LYS A 757 38.92 -2.42 28.26
CA LYS A 757 38.33 -1.06 28.18
C LYS A 757 37.23 -0.80 29.22
N PRO A 758 37.15 0.40 29.85
CA PRO A 758 38.04 1.55 29.72
C PRO A 758 39.47 1.24 30.18
N GLU A 759 40.47 1.98 29.68
CA GLU A 759 41.89 1.68 29.88
C GLU A 759 42.24 1.45 31.36
N MET A 760 43.00 0.39 31.61
CA MET A 760 43.51 0.02 32.92
C MET A 760 45.04 -0.08 32.86
N GLU A 761 45.70 0.22 33.97
CA GLU A 761 47.15 0.06 34.10
C GLU A 761 47.50 -1.43 34.19
N LEU A 762 47.76 -2.05 33.04
CA LEU A 762 48.18 -3.44 32.93
C LEU A 762 49.65 -3.52 32.54
N THR A 763 50.41 -4.39 33.21
CA THR A 763 51.77 -4.72 32.76
C THR A 763 51.72 -5.54 31.47
N VAL A 764 52.86 -5.67 30.77
CA VAL A 764 52.95 -6.52 29.56
C VAL A 764 52.56 -7.97 29.87
N GLN A 765 52.97 -8.49 31.03
CA GLN A 765 52.62 -9.84 31.48
C GLN A 765 51.12 -9.98 31.77
N ASP A 766 50.52 -8.99 32.44
CA ASP A 766 49.08 -8.98 32.73
C ASP A 766 48.26 -8.98 31.44
N ARG A 767 48.69 -8.19 30.44
CA ARG A 767 48.04 -8.12 29.13
C ARG A 767 48.08 -9.46 28.39
N ASP A 768 49.21 -10.14 28.40
CA ASP A 768 49.35 -11.47 27.79
C ASP A 768 48.49 -12.52 28.51
N GLN A 769 48.36 -12.42 29.83
CA GLN A 769 47.48 -13.30 30.61
C GLN A 769 46.00 -13.09 30.24
N VAL A 770 45.56 -11.84 30.10
CA VAL A 770 44.19 -11.50 29.66
C VAL A 770 43.91 -12.01 28.24
N LYS A 771 44.89 -11.96 27.33
CA LYS A 771 44.76 -12.53 25.98
C LYS A 771 44.56 -14.05 26.01
N GLN A 772 45.35 -14.76 26.83
CA GLN A 772 45.19 -16.21 27.01
C GLN A 772 43.81 -16.54 27.60
N GLY A 773 43.37 -15.78 28.61
CA GLY A 773 42.04 -15.93 29.19
C GLY A 773 40.91 -15.74 28.17
N ALA A 774 41.00 -14.73 27.31
CA ALA A 774 40.01 -14.51 26.24
C ALA A 774 39.94 -15.68 25.25
N LYS A 775 41.08 -16.23 24.84
CA LYS A 775 41.17 -17.41 23.95
C LYS A 775 40.54 -18.64 24.59
N THR A 776 40.97 -18.99 25.80
CA THR A 776 40.50 -20.18 26.51
C THR A 776 39.02 -20.09 26.87
N LEU A 777 38.53 -18.90 27.25
CA LEU A 777 37.11 -18.67 27.52
C LEU A 777 36.26 -18.93 26.26
N LEU A 778 36.66 -18.36 25.12
CA LEU A 778 35.93 -18.52 23.87
C LEU A 778 35.86 -19.99 23.42
N GLU A 779 36.98 -20.70 23.54
CA GLU A 779 37.08 -22.12 23.22
C GLU A 779 36.14 -22.96 24.10
N ARG A 780 36.19 -22.78 25.43
CA ARG A 780 35.31 -23.49 26.38
C ARG A 780 33.83 -23.19 26.13
N LEU A 781 33.48 -21.92 25.85
CA LEU A 781 32.09 -21.53 25.55
C LEU A 781 31.55 -22.23 24.30
N LYS A 782 32.33 -22.27 23.22
CA LYS A 782 31.93 -22.92 21.95
C LYS A 782 31.83 -24.44 22.07
N GLN A 783 32.77 -25.07 22.77
CA GLN A 783 32.81 -26.53 22.90
C GLN A 783 31.73 -27.06 23.86
N GLU A 784 31.43 -26.34 24.94
CA GLU A 784 30.64 -26.90 26.04
C GLU A 784 29.27 -26.26 26.27
N LYS A 785 29.12 -24.94 26.05
CA LYS A 785 28.00 -24.17 26.60
C LYS A 785 27.07 -23.53 25.56
N LEU A 786 27.57 -23.16 24.38
CA LEU A 786 26.80 -22.52 23.30
C LEU A 786 26.02 -23.52 22.44
N VAL A 787 25.24 -24.38 23.08
CA VAL A 787 24.39 -25.40 22.43
C VAL A 787 23.11 -24.81 21.81
N ILE A 788 22.36 -25.60 21.02
CA ILE A 788 21.10 -25.19 20.38
C ILE A 788 20.13 -24.62 21.43
N ASP A 789 19.55 -23.44 21.16
CA ASP A 789 18.56 -22.77 22.02
C ASP A 789 19.02 -22.46 23.46
N TRP A 790 20.33 -22.33 23.71
CA TRP A 790 20.86 -22.00 25.05
C TRP A 790 20.28 -20.70 25.63
N ARG A 791 19.83 -19.76 24.78
CA ARG A 791 19.13 -18.53 25.19
C ARG A 791 17.70 -18.75 25.68
N LYS A 792 17.04 -19.90 25.46
CA LYS A 792 15.62 -20.08 25.84
C LYS A 792 15.45 -20.61 27.27
N ARG A 793 16.43 -21.35 27.80
CA ARG A 793 16.34 -21.99 29.12
C ARG A 793 17.19 -21.25 30.15
N GLU A 794 16.63 -21.02 31.33
CA GLU A 794 17.31 -20.32 32.43
C GLU A 794 18.57 -21.07 32.91
N GLN A 795 18.49 -22.41 32.98
CA GLN A 795 19.62 -23.27 33.38
C GLN A 795 20.84 -23.14 32.45
N THR A 796 20.63 -23.07 31.13
CA THR A 796 21.73 -22.94 30.16
C THR A 796 22.31 -21.53 30.15
N ARG A 797 21.49 -20.49 30.38
CA ARG A 797 21.95 -19.12 30.58
C ARG A 797 22.83 -18.99 31.83
N ALA A 798 22.43 -19.60 32.93
CA ALA A 798 23.20 -19.62 34.18
C ALA A 798 24.52 -20.37 34.00
N ALA A 799 24.53 -21.50 33.29
CA ALA A 799 25.74 -22.27 33.00
C ALA A 799 26.77 -21.49 32.16
N VAL A 800 26.31 -20.68 31.19
CA VAL A 800 27.17 -19.80 30.39
C VAL A 800 27.78 -18.69 31.26
N ARG A 801 26.96 -18.06 32.11
CA ARG A 801 27.42 -17.03 33.07
C ARG A 801 28.48 -17.59 34.03
N GLN A 802 28.20 -18.74 34.63
CA GLN A 802 29.13 -19.42 35.53
C GLN A 802 30.45 -19.78 34.84
N MET A 803 30.41 -20.23 33.58
CA MET A 803 31.62 -20.53 32.81
C MET A 803 32.48 -19.29 32.57
N ILE A 804 31.84 -18.14 32.28
CA ILE A 804 32.53 -16.86 32.12
C ILE A 804 33.20 -16.45 33.42
N GLU A 805 32.47 -16.51 34.55
CA GLU A 805 33.03 -16.19 35.87
C GLU A 805 34.22 -17.11 36.20
N MET A 806 34.06 -18.43 36.08
CA MET A 806 35.14 -19.38 36.40
C MET A 806 36.39 -19.20 35.53
N ALA A 807 36.23 -19.01 34.21
CA ALA A 807 37.39 -18.81 33.33
C ALA A 807 38.06 -17.47 33.56
N LEU A 808 37.28 -16.40 33.79
CA LEU A 808 37.88 -15.09 34.06
C LEU A 808 38.57 -15.04 35.42
N ASP A 809 38.10 -15.77 36.42
CA ASP A 809 38.78 -15.87 37.74
C ASP A 809 40.13 -16.62 37.63
N GLU A 810 40.21 -17.62 36.74
CA GLU A 810 41.43 -18.39 36.48
C GLU A 810 42.53 -17.56 35.79
N PHE A 811 42.15 -16.66 34.87
CA PHE A 811 43.10 -15.98 33.98
C PHE A 811 43.24 -14.47 34.20
N LEU A 812 42.33 -13.78 34.90
CA LEU A 812 42.48 -12.35 35.12
C LEU A 812 43.50 -12.06 36.24
N PRO A 813 44.42 -11.09 36.05
CA PRO A 813 45.41 -10.72 37.06
C PRO A 813 44.76 -9.99 38.25
N ARG A 814 45.49 -9.90 39.38
CA ARG A 814 45.01 -9.29 40.63
C ARG A 814 44.64 -7.81 40.52
N THR A 815 45.00 -7.16 39.41
CA THR A 815 44.61 -5.79 39.04
C THR A 815 43.08 -5.67 38.87
N TYR A 816 42.39 -6.76 38.55
CA TYR A 816 40.93 -6.81 38.45
C TYR A 816 40.31 -7.01 39.84
N ILE A 817 40.19 -5.93 40.61
CA ILE A 817 39.48 -5.95 41.89
C ILE A 817 38.02 -6.36 41.71
N LYS A 818 37.38 -6.82 42.78
CA LYS A 818 36.04 -7.43 42.77
C LYS A 818 35.01 -6.63 41.97
N GLU A 819 34.93 -5.31 42.16
CA GLU A 819 33.98 -4.47 41.44
C GLU A 819 34.25 -4.43 39.92
N ILE A 820 35.52 -4.36 39.52
CA ILE A 820 35.92 -4.35 38.11
C ILE A 820 35.66 -5.72 37.49
N TYR A 821 36.04 -6.78 38.19
CA TYR A 821 35.84 -8.17 37.76
C TYR A 821 34.36 -8.47 37.48
N GLU A 822 33.45 -8.17 38.41
CA GLU A 822 32.01 -8.38 38.25
C GLU A 822 31.46 -7.61 37.04
N GLN A 823 31.91 -6.37 36.84
CA GLN A 823 31.54 -5.55 35.69
C GLN A 823 32.02 -6.17 34.36
N LYS A 824 33.24 -6.70 34.32
CA LYS A 824 33.79 -7.34 33.11
C LYS A 824 33.05 -8.63 32.76
N CYS A 825 32.76 -9.47 33.76
CA CYS A 825 31.98 -10.69 33.58
C CYS A 825 30.59 -10.40 32.97
N GLU A 826 29.89 -9.38 33.47
CA GLU A 826 28.58 -8.99 32.94
C GLU A 826 28.67 -8.48 31.48
N ARG A 827 29.67 -7.66 31.16
CA ARG A 827 29.87 -7.16 29.78
C ARG A 827 30.19 -8.27 28.79
N VAL A 828 31.01 -9.24 29.20
CA VAL A 828 31.31 -10.43 28.40
C VAL A 828 30.06 -11.30 28.22
N TYR A 829 29.29 -11.52 29.29
CA TYR A 829 28.02 -12.25 29.21
C TYR A 829 27.03 -11.59 28.24
N GLN A 830 26.84 -10.28 28.34
CA GLN A 830 25.94 -9.54 27.45
C GLN A 830 26.41 -9.60 25.99
N HIS A 831 27.71 -9.50 25.73
CA HIS A 831 28.25 -9.68 24.39
C HIS A 831 27.97 -11.08 23.84
N VAL A 832 28.21 -12.13 24.62
CA VAL A 832 27.91 -13.52 24.22
C VAL A 832 26.41 -13.71 23.99
N TYR A 833 25.57 -13.14 24.86
CA TYR A 833 24.11 -13.17 24.71
C TYR A 833 23.61 -12.46 23.46
N ASP A 834 24.30 -11.42 22.97
CA ASP A 834 23.88 -10.71 21.77
C ASP A 834 24.48 -11.34 20.49
N ALA A 835 25.76 -11.71 20.52
CA ALA A 835 26.53 -12.19 19.36
C ALA A 835 26.23 -13.63 18.93
N TYR A 836 25.76 -14.52 19.82
CA TYR A 836 25.59 -15.97 19.54
C TYR A 836 24.15 -16.46 19.69
N ALA A 837 23.42 -16.58 18.59
CA ALA A 837 21.99 -16.95 18.60
C ALA A 837 21.75 -18.45 18.84
N GLY A 838 22.78 -19.29 18.70
CA GLY A 838 22.71 -20.76 18.72
C GLY A 838 22.83 -21.37 17.31
N GLN A 839 22.93 -22.70 17.20
CA GLN A 839 23.02 -23.44 15.92
C GLN A 839 24.23 -23.09 15.04
N GLY A 840 25.37 -22.69 15.62
CA GLY A 840 26.54 -22.25 14.86
C GLY A 840 26.39 -20.88 14.18
N ARG A 841 25.26 -20.18 14.38
CA ARG A 841 25.04 -18.81 13.89
C ARG A 841 25.57 -17.80 14.89
N SER A 842 26.58 -17.04 14.48
CA SER A 842 27.12 -15.90 15.21
C SER A 842 27.42 -14.75 14.26
N VAL A 843 27.59 -13.54 14.79
CA VAL A 843 28.06 -12.38 14.02
C VAL A 843 29.45 -12.58 13.40
N TYR A 844 30.20 -13.59 13.85
CA TYR A 844 31.54 -13.95 13.36
C TYR A 844 31.53 -15.11 12.31
N GLY A 845 30.35 -15.64 11.98
CA GLY A 845 30.17 -16.91 11.24
C GLY A 845 30.49 -16.94 9.74
N GLN A 846 31.09 -15.91 9.15
CA GLN A 846 31.47 -15.90 7.71
C GLN A 846 32.95 -16.22 7.43
N GLN A 847 33.80 -16.37 8.45
CA GLN A 847 35.23 -16.69 8.24
C GLN A 847 35.55 -18.20 8.17
N PHE A 848 34.59 -19.09 8.46
CA PHE A 848 34.86 -20.54 8.60
C PHE A 848 35.00 -21.34 7.28
N ASN A 849 34.91 -20.71 6.10
CA ASN A 849 34.88 -21.43 4.81
C ASN A 849 36.06 -21.15 3.84
N LYS A 850 37.14 -20.48 4.28
CA LYS A 850 38.27 -20.15 3.37
C LYS A 850 39.62 -20.82 3.67
N SER A 851 39.72 -21.69 4.68
CA SER A 851 40.98 -22.35 5.05
C SER A 851 40.97 -23.88 4.99
N CYS A 852 40.00 -24.49 4.29
CA CYS A 852 39.92 -25.95 4.12
C CYS A 852 39.91 -26.42 2.65
N GLN A 853 40.52 -25.66 1.73
CA GLN A 853 40.74 -26.10 0.34
C GLN A 853 42.21 -26.15 -0.09
N GLU A 854 43.16 -26.05 0.84
CA GLU A 854 44.57 -26.38 0.59
C GLU A 854 45.07 -27.40 1.62
N VAL A 855 44.59 -28.65 1.48
CA VAL A 855 45.32 -29.90 1.75
C VAL A 855 44.94 -30.91 0.68
#